data_AF-A0A941IG85-F1
#
_entry.id   AF-A0A941IG85-F1
#
_cell.length_a   1.000
_cell.length_b   1.000
_cell.length_c   1.000
_cell.angle_alpha   90.00
_cell.angle_beta   90.00
_cell.angle_gamma   90.00
#
_symmetry.space_group_name_H-M   'P 1'
#
loop_
_entity.id
_entity.type
_entity.pdbx_description
1 polymer ?
#
loop_
_entity_poly.entity_id
_entity_poly.type
_entity_poly.pdbx_seq_one_letter_code
_entity_poly.pdbx_strand_id
1 'polypeptide(L)'
;MPRLSITADYDFKNEGNTATTPYTFTVKRTGDLSATSSAKWTVVGSGANPANIGTDIYNVSNAATGIVNFATGESSKTITVYMMGDTVFEADEQFSVILSEPVGTLIDRSTAIGVIKNDEPAPVPTSLSIAPLSANKAEGNGGMSAPTSFTFEITREGPTDGVSSVFWSVPNQIDLPDTPVEAGKASEMDFYTNAQSGTVTFAAGETKKTITVKVFGDGVSEDDEQFTVHLANAIGATIKTADAIGVIRNDDYGYDISTETVSIDEGNSGSRFYEFTIKRDSALSSKASSVMWTVKGSGAFPANLGTDIPESNAFGTVSFAIGELSKTIKIQINGDTASEFDEQFSVELSNPTSGVIRNGVAYGIIHNDDKERDLPVVSISNTNDSVYEGDNGTTPVTFELTRSGDISETATVVWGVTTSFDLDSSIINTSDLTLFTSGTTGSVTFVPGQTKAIVSVGVAGDTGIEKNEALKITLTNAFGTTIGTASATTTIMDDDAFANVSISPITLSQKEGNDGYTVFEYTVTRTGDLKKIASVHWEVSGKGDSAASLSTDLLNALENTQGDINFASGEASKKIEIKVLGDTVFEADEEFSVKLSGAVGIKLAQSTAVGIILNDDPEPPKNSSPTGTLTIQGEVLLNNTIEVNNKLADIDGMGKVSYQWNADGTAINGATDAKLIITDSMVGKTLSVTASYLDGLGKAEKVTSASTVVVKGVYNGTAGNDRYVGSFLDDVMSGLDGNDSLTGNAGADVLSGGLGNDILNGGVGNDILNGGDGIDTAIFSGKLADYLFNFSAGTISDKRTTDGNDNFLGVEKFEFSDLTVNTQLRAQFASIPEEKAKSIIELYIAFFQRIPDADGLAYWLSEVKNGKTLEQVGNAFYEAGVNYSALTGYSASMSNTDFINTIYRNVLGRKDGADSEGLSYWNNELQTGHNTRGGLALSILNSAHTFKGNAQYGAVADLLDNRYAVAKVLAVDMGIGYLSSELGIKKTMDALALITNTDTHSAVSLIGIPDTGFNYL
;
A
#
# COMPACT_ATOMS: atom_id res chain seq x y z
N MET A 1 -34.97 57.82 67.99
CA MET A 1 -33.91 57.00 68.63
C MET A 1 -32.78 56.83 67.63
N PRO A 2 -31.51 56.96 68.04
CA PRO A 2 -30.37 56.81 67.13
C PRO A 2 -30.21 55.36 66.63
N ARG A 3 -29.59 55.21 65.45
CA ARG A 3 -29.28 53.92 64.80
C ARG A 3 -27.86 53.91 64.27
N LEU A 4 -27.13 52.81 64.49
CA LEU A 4 -25.75 52.61 64.03
C LEU A 4 -25.67 51.64 62.85
N SER A 5 -24.80 51.94 61.90
CA SER A 5 -24.43 51.05 60.79
C SER A 5 -22.92 51.12 60.55
N ILE A 6 -22.28 49.98 60.30
CA ILE A 6 -20.85 49.92 59.99
C ILE A 6 -20.62 49.57 58.51
N THR A 7 -19.62 50.21 57.90
CA THR A 7 -19.13 49.91 56.54
C THR A 7 -17.61 49.96 56.52
N ALA A 8 -16.97 49.09 55.74
CA ALA A 8 -15.56 49.21 55.41
C ALA A 8 -15.31 50.43 54.54
N ASP A 9 -14.19 51.12 54.75
CA ASP A 9 -13.84 52.31 53.96
C ASP A 9 -13.12 51.94 52.64
N TYR A 10 -12.70 50.68 52.50
CA TYR A 10 -12.03 50.12 51.32
C TYR A 10 -12.66 48.78 50.94
N ASP A 11 -12.63 48.44 49.65
CA ASP A 11 -13.00 47.12 49.16
C ASP A 11 -11.93 46.07 49.47
N PHE A 12 -10.65 46.47 49.41
CA PHE A 12 -9.49 45.72 49.85
C PHE A 12 -8.32 46.66 50.14
N LYS A 13 -7.28 46.16 50.80
CA LYS A 13 -5.96 46.81 50.87
C LYS A 13 -4.84 45.80 50.72
N ASN A 14 -3.74 46.22 50.11
CA ASN A 14 -2.50 45.46 50.14
C ASN A 14 -1.91 45.45 51.55
N GLU A 15 -1.31 44.33 51.92
CA GLU A 15 -0.75 44.10 53.25
C GLU A 15 0.53 44.93 53.48
N GLY A 16 1.40 44.99 52.45
CA GLY A 16 2.69 45.68 52.46
C GLY A 16 3.80 44.83 53.10
N ASN A 17 5.05 45.30 53.04
CA ASN A 17 6.19 44.39 53.26
C ASN A 17 6.75 44.25 54.69
N THR A 18 6.57 45.22 55.61
CA THR A 18 7.23 45.19 56.94
C THR A 18 6.58 46.04 58.04
N ALA A 19 5.47 46.73 57.78
CA ALA A 19 4.87 47.68 58.72
C ALA A 19 3.36 47.45 58.84
N THR A 20 2.76 47.90 59.93
CA THR A 20 1.32 47.76 60.10
C THR A 20 0.55 48.73 59.21
N THR A 21 -0.33 48.21 58.37
CA THR A 21 -1.16 49.01 57.43
C THR A 21 -2.55 49.22 58.03
N PRO A 22 -3.04 50.47 58.21
CA PRO A 22 -4.36 50.71 58.78
C PRO A 22 -5.47 50.41 57.76
N TYR A 23 -6.46 49.63 58.19
CA TYR A 23 -7.74 49.38 57.55
C TYR A 23 -8.85 50.02 58.38
N THR A 24 -9.61 50.94 57.80
CA THR A 24 -10.60 51.72 58.54
C THR A 24 -12.04 51.33 58.18
N PHE A 25 -12.90 51.45 59.18
CA PHE A 25 -14.34 51.21 59.09
C PHE A 25 -15.09 52.41 59.64
N THR A 26 -15.98 52.98 58.84
CA THR A 26 -16.86 54.06 59.29
C THR A 26 -18.12 53.48 59.93
N VAL A 27 -18.35 53.84 61.20
CA VAL A 27 -19.63 53.65 61.89
C VAL A 27 -20.45 54.93 61.74
N LYS A 28 -21.56 54.87 61.03
CA LYS A 28 -22.50 55.98 60.87
C LYS A 28 -23.62 55.89 61.89
N ARG A 29 -23.91 57.03 62.52
CA ARG A 29 -25.02 57.23 63.45
C ARG A 29 -26.09 58.13 62.81
N THR A 30 -27.30 57.62 62.68
CA THR A 30 -28.45 58.31 62.07
C THR A 30 -29.63 58.43 63.02
N GLY A 31 -30.57 59.36 62.76
CA GLY A 31 -31.74 59.60 63.61
C GLY A 31 -31.52 60.72 64.63
N ASP A 32 -31.90 60.51 65.88
CA ASP A 32 -31.78 61.52 66.95
C ASP A 32 -30.34 61.59 67.51
N LEU A 33 -29.67 62.73 67.33
CA LEU A 33 -28.29 62.94 67.75
C LEU A 33 -28.16 63.74 69.06
N SER A 34 -29.27 64.06 69.73
CA SER A 34 -29.27 64.94 70.91
C SER A 34 -28.70 64.30 72.18
N ALA A 35 -28.61 62.98 72.25
CA ALA A 35 -28.07 62.21 73.39
C ALA A 35 -26.78 61.46 73.03
N THR A 36 -26.07 60.93 74.03
CA THR A 36 -24.91 60.04 73.80
C THR A 36 -25.37 58.62 73.44
N SER A 37 -24.54 57.88 72.69
CA SER A 37 -24.78 56.45 72.40
C SER A 37 -23.49 55.70 72.13
N SER A 38 -23.47 54.39 72.37
CA SER A 38 -22.29 53.55 72.14
C SER A 38 -22.64 52.15 71.65
N ALA A 39 -21.68 51.46 71.07
CA ALA A 39 -21.73 50.01 70.81
C ALA A 39 -20.33 49.41 71.00
N LYS A 40 -20.28 48.15 71.43
CA LYS A 40 -19.05 47.35 71.34
C LYS A 40 -18.78 46.99 69.88
N TRP A 41 -17.53 46.72 69.54
CA TRP A 41 -17.15 46.13 68.27
C TRP A 41 -16.14 45.01 68.49
N THR A 42 -16.15 44.00 67.63
CA THR A 42 -15.24 42.85 67.64
C THR A 42 -14.74 42.55 66.23
N VAL A 43 -13.48 42.11 66.06
CA VAL A 43 -12.89 41.64 64.81
C VAL A 43 -12.79 40.12 64.84
N VAL A 44 -13.19 39.47 63.76
CA VAL A 44 -13.10 38.01 63.56
C VAL A 44 -12.63 37.71 62.15
N GLY A 45 -11.78 36.70 61.96
CA GLY A 45 -11.49 36.17 60.62
C GLY A 45 -12.76 35.66 59.93
N SER A 46 -12.87 35.82 58.61
CA SER A 46 -14.07 35.46 57.85
C SER A 46 -13.72 35.04 56.41
N GLY A 47 -14.66 34.47 55.66
CA GLY A 47 -14.41 34.07 54.26
C GLY A 47 -13.68 32.73 54.11
N ALA A 48 -13.22 32.43 52.89
CA ALA A 48 -12.55 31.18 52.53
C ALA A 48 -11.10 31.09 53.06
N ASN A 49 -10.43 32.24 53.12
CA ASN A 49 -9.11 32.43 53.73
C ASN A 49 -9.28 33.44 54.89
N PRO A 50 -9.64 32.99 56.09
CA PRO A 50 -9.89 33.89 57.21
C PRO A 50 -8.60 34.43 57.80
N ALA A 51 -8.46 35.76 57.81
CA ALA A 51 -7.32 36.43 58.44
C ALA A 51 -7.28 36.11 59.94
N ASN A 52 -6.12 35.68 60.41
CA ASN A 52 -5.81 35.28 61.76
C ASN A 52 -5.48 36.49 62.64
N ILE A 53 -6.08 36.50 63.83
CA ILE A 53 -5.88 37.57 64.81
C ILE A 53 -4.58 37.31 65.55
N GLY A 54 -3.58 38.14 65.29
CA GLY A 54 -2.27 38.10 65.92
C GLY A 54 -1.11 37.87 64.95
N THR A 55 -1.37 37.26 63.79
CA THR A 55 -0.41 37.16 62.68
C THR A 55 -0.73 38.23 61.64
N ASP A 56 -1.96 38.24 61.11
CA ASP A 56 -2.30 39.06 59.93
C ASP A 56 -2.99 40.36 60.38
N ILE A 57 -3.64 40.33 61.54
CA ILE A 57 -4.31 41.49 62.16
C ILE A 57 -3.76 41.78 63.55
N TYR A 58 -3.33 43.04 63.76
CA TYR A 58 -2.86 43.59 65.02
C TYR A 58 -3.75 44.74 65.51
N ASN A 59 -4.02 44.83 66.81
CA ASN A 59 -4.54 46.06 67.42
C ASN A 59 -3.81 46.34 68.74
N VAL A 60 -3.57 47.62 69.00
CA VAL A 60 -2.60 48.19 69.96
C VAL A 60 -2.86 47.85 71.44
N SER A 61 -3.85 47.00 71.74
CA SER A 61 -4.20 46.55 73.10
C SER A 61 -4.51 45.05 73.24
N ASN A 62 -4.12 44.20 72.28
CA ASN A 62 -4.31 42.72 72.32
C ASN A 62 -5.76 42.22 72.52
N ALA A 63 -6.76 43.08 72.35
CA ALA A 63 -8.14 42.68 72.28
C ALA A 63 -8.66 43.05 70.89
N ALA A 64 -9.11 42.06 70.11
CA ALA A 64 -9.83 42.25 68.86
C ALA A 64 -11.23 42.88 69.10
N THR A 65 -11.37 43.75 70.10
CA THR A 65 -12.63 44.33 70.52
C THR A 65 -12.43 45.76 71.03
N GLY A 66 -13.47 46.58 70.97
CA GLY A 66 -13.47 47.92 71.55
C GLY A 66 -14.88 48.47 71.73
N ILE A 67 -14.98 49.75 72.12
CA ILE A 67 -16.26 50.46 72.21
C ILE A 67 -16.17 51.70 71.33
N VAL A 68 -17.14 51.88 70.44
CA VAL A 68 -17.33 53.13 69.69
C VAL A 68 -18.34 54.00 70.44
N ASN A 69 -17.92 55.18 70.88
CA ASN A 69 -18.73 56.12 71.64
C ASN A 69 -19.07 57.35 70.79
N PHE A 70 -20.33 57.76 70.80
CA PHE A 70 -20.80 58.98 70.15
C PHE A 70 -21.27 59.99 71.20
N ALA A 71 -20.63 61.16 71.22
CA ALA A 71 -21.10 62.31 71.96
C ALA A 71 -22.36 62.92 71.30
N THR A 72 -23.04 63.83 72.01
CA THR A 72 -24.15 64.60 71.44
C THR A 72 -23.71 65.33 70.18
N GLY A 73 -24.48 65.18 69.09
CA GLY A 73 -24.24 65.82 67.80
C GLY A 73 -23.32 65.05 66.83
N GLU A 74 -22.65 63.98 67.26
CA GLU A 74 -21.74 63.21 66.38
C GLU A 74 -22.52 62.24 65.47
N SER A 75 -22.26 62.29 64.16
CA SER A 75 -22.93 61.46 63.13
C SER A 75 -22.06 60.33 62.56
N SER A 76 -20.74 60.33 62.82
CA SER A 76 -19.84 59.25 62.40
C SER A 76 -18.64 59.09 63.32
N LYS A 77 -18.16 57.85 63.45
CA LYS A 77 -16.88 57.50 64.09
C LYS A 77 -16.14 56.49 63.20
N THR A 78 -14.82 56.46 63.34
CA THR A 78 -13.96 55.52 62.63
C THR A 78 -13.42 54.48 63.60
N ILE A 79 -13.49 53.21 63.20
CA ILE A 79 -12.75 52.10 63.81
C ILE A 79 -11.55 51.82 62.91
N THR A 80 -10.35 51.73 63.49
CA THR A 80 -9.13 51.37 62.76
C THR A 80 -8.65 50.00 63.23
N VAL A 81 -8.46 49.10 62.28
CA VAL A 81 -7.82 47.79 62.43
C VAL A 81 -6.47 47.86 61.71
N TYR A 82 -5.42 47.27 62.24
CA TYR A 82 -4.11 47.28 61.58
C TYR A 82 -3.77 45.89 61.04
N MET A 83 -3.38 45.79 59.77
CA MET A 83 -2.89 44.56 59.14
C MET A 83 -1.37 44.48 59.28
N MET A 84 -0.78 43.30 59.39
CA MET A 84 0.67 43.14 59.52
C MET A 84 1.33 42.83 58.18
N GLY A 85 2.03 43.77 57.58
CA GLY A 85 2.80 43.49 56.36
C GLY A 85 4.04 42.62 56.58
N ASP A 86 4.28 41.66 55.69
CA ASP A 86 5.51 40.89 55.60
C ASP A 86 5.95 40.61 54.14
N THR A 87 7.02 39.82 53.93
CA THR A 87 7.58 39.54 52.60
C THR A 87 7.34 38.13 52.11
N VAL A 88 6.41 37.41 52.74
CA VAL A 88 6.04 36.04 52.41
C VAL A 88 4.87 36.09 51.43
N PHE A 89 4.93 35.27 50.38
CA PHE A 89 3.80 35.15 49.46
C PHE A 89 2.66 34.38 50.15
N GLU A 90 1.51 35.03 50.29
CA GLU A 90 0.30 34.51 50.92
C GLU A 90 -0.94 34.66 50.01
N ALA A 91 -2.06 34.03 50.37
CA ALA A 91 -3.31 34.17 49.63
C ALA A 91 -4.13 35.37 50.13
N ASP A 92 -4.96 35.98 49.28
CA ASP A 92 -5.85 37.07 49.73
C ASP A 92 -6.79 36.61 50.86
N GLU A 93 -6.82 37.38 51.96
CA GLU A 93 -7.49 37.02 53.21
C GLU A 93 -8.64 37.97 53.58
N GLN A 94 -9.54 37.53 54.47
CA GLN A 94 -10.72 38.31 54.88
C GLN A 94 -10.99 38.31 56.39
N PHE A 95 -11.53 39.43 56.89
CA PHE A 95 -11.99 39.58 58.26
C PHE A 95 -13.26 40.43 58.37
N SER A 96 -14.00 40.28 59.47
CA SER A 96 -15.25 40.99 59.74
C SER A 96 -15.18 41.80 61.03
N VAL A 97 -15.66 43.04 60.99
CA VAL A 97 -15.87 43.89 62.17
C VAL A 97 -17.36 43.91 62.52
N ILE A 98 -17.70 43.46 63.73
CA ILE A 98 -19.07 43.23 64.20
C ILE A 98 -19.40 44.15 65.38
N LEU A 99 -20.41 45.00 65.23
CA LEU A 99 -21.00 45.83 66.30
C LEU A 99 -21.95 45.01 67.18
N SER A 100 -21.86 45.19 68.50
CA SER A 100 -22.68 44.50 69.50
C SER A 100 -22.98 45.38 70.72
N GLU A 101 -23.87 44.92 71.61
CA GLU A 101 -24.23 45.58 72.88
C GLU A 101 -24.50 47.10 72.77
N PRO A 102 -25.49 47.54 71.97
CA PRO A 102 -25.77 48.97 71.81
C PRO A 102 -26.39 49.57 73.07
N VAL A 103 -25.90 50.75 73.47
CA VAL A 103 -26.44 51.55 74.58
C VAL A 103 -26.94 52.88 74.05
N GLY A 104 -28.21 53.20 74.31
CA GLY A 104 -28.85 54.44 73.85
C GLY A 104 -29.12 54.51 72.33
N THR A 105 -28.95 53.42 71.59
CA THR A 105 -29.10 53.32 70.12
C THR A 105 -29.59 51.92 69.71
N LEU A 106 -30.02 51.75 68.46
CA LEU A 106 -30.17 50.43 67.80
C LEU A 106 -29.03 50.22 66.79
N ILE A 107 -28.82 48.98 66.34
CA ILE A 107 -27.87 48.63 65.27
C ILE A 107 -28.66 48.14 64.06
N ASP A 108 -28.52 48.81 62.93
CA ASP A 108 -29.17 48.43 61.67
C ASP A 108 -28.29 47.50 60.83
N ARG A 109 -26.98 47.80 60.78
CA ARG A 109 -25.98 46.95 60.14
C ARG A 109 -24.88 46.67 61.14
N SER A 110 -24.82 45.44 61.62
CA SER A 110 -23.85 45.01 62.62
C SER A 110 -22.50 44.66 62.03
N THR A 111 -22.40 44.29 60.76
CA THR A 111 -21.17 43.69 60.21
C THR A 111 -20.66 44.40 58.95
N ALA A 112 -19.34 44.59 58.89
CA ALA A 112 -18.59 45.01 57.72
C ALA A 112 -17.38 44.09 57.50
N ILE A 113 -17.03 43.81 56.24
CA ILE A 113 -15.94 42.91 55.85
C ILE A 113 -14.76 43.74 55.36
N GLY A 114 -13.55 43.41 55.78
CA GLY A 114 -12.29 43.88 55.21
C GLY A 114 -11.56 42.75 54.47
N VAL A 115 -10.82 43.11 53.43
CA VAL A 115 -10.02 42.18 52.60
C VAL A 115 -8.55 42.61 52.58
N ILE A 116 -7.65 41.70 52.94
CA ILE A 116 -6.20 41.83 52.89
C ILE A 116 -5.72 41.20 51.58
N LYS A 117 -4.92 41.91 50.79
CA LYS A 117 -4.44 41.47 49.48
C LYS A 117 -2.93 41.29 49.49
N ASN A 118 -2.44 40.14 49.04
CA ASN A 118 -1.00 39.87 48.93
C ASN A 118 -0.37 40.72 47.82
N ASP A 119 0.80 41.32 48.08
CA ASP A 119 1.56 42.14 47.14
C ASP A 119 2.98 41.61 46.80
N GLU A 120 3.26 40.37 47.20
CA GLU A 120 4.53 39.68 47.02
C GLU A 120 4.57 38.94 45.67
N PRO A 121 5.71 38.94 44.96
CA PRO A 121 5.86 38.19 43.71
C PRO A 121 5.91 36.68 43.97
N ALA A 122 5.20 35.91 43.14
CA ALA A 122 5.23 34.46 43.19
C ALA A 122 6.67 33.92 42.94
N PRO A 123 7.08 32.80 43.59
CA PRO A 123 8.41 32.21 43.38
C PRO A 123 8.68 31.79 41.92
N VAL A 124 9.86 32.11 41.37
CA VAL A 124 10.27 31.65 40.02
C VAL A 124 10.94 30.27 40.14
N PRO A 125 10.40 29.21 39.50
CA PRO A 125 10.95 27.86 39.59
C PRO A 125 12.24 27.71 38.76
N THR A 126 13.11 26.77 39.17
CA THR A 126 14.26 26.34 38.37
C THR A 126 13.79 25.75 37.05
N SER A 127 14.43 26.11 35.93
CA SER A 127 14.11 25.56 34.60
C SER A 127 15.35 25.22 33.78
N LEU A 128 15.18 24.30 32.81
CA LEU A 128 16.21 23.82 31.90
C LEU A 128 15.78 24.07 30.44
N SER A 129 16.73 24.46 29.59
CA SER A 129 16.53 24.67 28.16
C SER A 129 17.69 24.07 27.38
N ILE A 130 17.44 23.34 26.30
CA ILE A 130 18.47 22.91 25.36
C ILE A 130 18.57 23.89 24.18
N ALA A 131 19.78 24.11 23.68
CA ALA A 131 20.05 24.85 22.46
C ALA A 131 21.19 24.21 21.66
N PRO A 132 21.17 24.30 20.32
CA PRO A 132 22.30 23.88 19.51
C PRO A 132 23.53 24.75 19.81
N LEU A 133 24.68 24.11 20.08
CA LEU A 133 25.96 24.80 20.30
C LEU A 133 26.87 24.66 19.08
N SER A 134 27.03 23.43 18.59
CA SER A 134 27.79 23.09 17.39
C SER A 134 27.08 21.93 16.69
N ALA A 135 25.84 22.19 16.26
CA ALA A 135 24.91 21.18 15.78
C ALA A 135 24.48 21.37 14.32
N ASN A 136 25.20 22.16 13.53
CA ASN A 136 25.01 22.28 12.08
C ASN A 136 26.37 22.07 11.43
N LYS A 137 26.62 20.86 10.93
CA LYS A 137 27.93 20.42 10.45
C LYS A 137 27.77 19.41 9.32
N ALA A 138 28.81 19.33 8.51
CA ALA A 138 29.03 18.22 7.60
C ALA A 138 29.09 16.87 8.35
N GLU A 139 28.54 15.81 7.77
CA GLU A 139 28.62 14.45 8.30
C GLU A 139 30.06 13.89 8.32
N GLY A 140 30.85 14.19 7.28
CA GLY A 140 32.26 13.84 7.14
C GLY A 140 32.52 12.38 6.73
N ASN A 141 33.54 12.14 5.93
CA ASN A 141 33.76 10.84 5.23
C ASN A 141 34.48 9.75 6.05
N GLY A 142 34.45 9.84 7.37
CA GLY A 142 35.25 9.02 8.28
C GLY A 142 34.68 7.62 8.57
N GLY A 143 33.43 7.38 8.16
CA GLY A 143 32.65 6.21 8.53
C GLY A 143 32.64 5.97 10.05
N MET A 144 32.47 4.70 10.44
CA MET A 144 32.42 4.33 11.87
C MET A 144 33.71 4.62 12.64
N SER A 145 34.84 4.79 11.94
CA SER A 145 36.16 4.93 12.55
C SER A 145 36.44 6.36 13.03
N ALA A 146 35.71 7.36 12.53
CA ALA A 146 35.89 8.77 12.86
C ALA A 146 34.58 9.57 12.73
N PRO A 147 33.60 9.39 13.65
CA PRO A 147 32.31 10.07 13.59
C PRO A 147 32.40 11.57 13.89
N THR A 148 31.54 12.37 13.27
CA THR A 148 31.46 13.81 13.51
C THR A 148 30.65 14.11 14.77
N SER A 149 31.18 14.98 15.64
CA SER A 149 30.56 15.32 16.92
C SER A 149 29.72 16.60 16.84
N PHE A 150 28.42 16.46 17.06
CA PHE A 150 27.43 17.51 17.19
C PHE A 150 27.21 17.82 18.66
N THR A 151 27.30 19.10 19.07
CA THR A 151 27.18 19.46 20.48
C THR A 151 26.00 20.38 20.75
N PHE A 152 25.36 20.15 21.90
CA PHE A 152 24.21 20.93 22.38
C PHE A 152 24.48 21.41 23.81
N GLU A 153 24.06 22.63 24.11
CA GLU A 153 24.17 23.21 25.44
C GLU A 153 22.83 23.14 26.15
N ILE A 154 22.82 22.59 27.36
CA ILE A 154 21.69 22.64 28.27
C ILE A 154 21.99 23.75 29.28
N THR A 155 21.09 24.73 29.37
CA THR A 155 21.17 25.88 30.28
C THR A 155 20.15 25.75 31.39
N ARG A 156 20.58 26.03 32.63
CA ARG A 156 19.75 26.11 33.83
C ARG A 156 19.50 27.57 34.21
N GLU A 157 18.22 27.93 34.38
CA GLU A 157 17.74 29.24 34.82
C GLU A 157 16.98 29.13 36.15
N GLY A 158 16.95 30.21 36.95
CA GLY A 158 16.32 30.22 38.28
C GLY A 158 17.28 29.84 39.41
N PRO A 159 16.76 29.38 40.57
CA PRO A 159 17.59 29.00 41.72
C PRO A 159 18.59 27.86 41.41
N THR A 160 19.86 28.09 41.75
CA THR A 160 20.97 27.16 41.46
C THR A 160 21.51 26.45 42.71
N ASP A 161 20.90 26.65 43.87
CA ASP A 161 21.29 26.11 45.16
C ASP A 161 21.05 24.60 45.30
N GLY A 162 20.06 24.05 44.59
CA GLY A 162 19.77 22.61 44.50
C GLY A 162 20.49 21.89 43.36
N VAL A 163 20.40 20.56 43.35
CA VAL A 163 20.79 19.70 42.21
C VAL A 163 19.61 19.60 41.24
N SER A 164 19.87 19.61 39.94
CA SER A 164 18.85 19.32 38.93
C SER A 164 19.40 18.39 37.86
N SER A 165 18.61 17.48 37.32
CA SER A 165 19.01 16.62 36.20
C SER A 165 17.97 16.60 35.10
N VAL A 166 18.37 16.18 33.91
CA VAL A 166 17.47 15.99 32.76
C VAL A 166 18.00 14.88 31.87
N PHE A 167 17.10 14.05 31.36
CA PHE A 167 17.43 13.04 30.35
C PHE A 167 17.38 13.69 28.97
N TRP A 168 18.33 13.35 28.11
CA TRP A 168 18.33 13.74 26.72
C TRP A 168 18.37 12.50 25.85
N SER A 169 17.68 12.54 24.72
CA SER A 169 17.74 11.51 23.69
C SER A 169 17.64 12.14 22.30
N VAL A 170 18.17 11.43 21.30
CA VAL A 170 17.78 11.58 19.91
C VAL A 170 16.70 10.52 19.67
N PRO A 171 15.40 10.87 19.59
CA PRO A 171 14.34 9.89 19.43
C PRO A 171 14.52 9.09 18.14
N ASN A 172 14.33 7.77 18.19
CA ASN A 172 14.30 6.93 16.99
C ASN A 172 13.20 7.44 16.05
N GLN A 173 13.57 8.01 14.91
CA GLN A 173 12.69 8.00 13.75
C GLN A 173 12.65 6.53 13.31
N ILE A 174 11.61 5.80 13.71
CA ILE A 174 11.43 4.40 13.29
C ILE A 174 11.22 4.40 11.78
N ASP A 175 12.26 4.05 11.03
CA ASP A 175 12.09 3.50 9.69
C ASP A 175 11.67 2.04 9.82
N LEU A 176 10.44 1.73 9.42
CA LEU A 176 10.07 0.36 9.10
C LEU A 176 10.83 -0.03 7.82
N PRO A 177 11.25 -1.30 7.64
CA PRO A 177 12.06 -1.73 6.50
C PRO A 177 11.38 -1.66 5.11
N ASP A 178 10.27 -0.93 4.97
CA ASP A 178 9.53 -0.74 3.71
C ASP A 178 8.85 0.65 3.57
N THR A 179 9.20 1.66 4.40
CA THR A 179 8.76 3.05 4.19
C THR A 179 9.87 3.91 3.60
N PRO A 180 9.64 4.71 2.54
CA PRO A 180 10.63 5.66 2.05
C PRO A 180 10.95 6.68 3.16
N VAL A 181 12.23 6.90 3.43
CA VAL A 181 12.73 7.94 4.35
C VAL A 181 12.02 9.26 4.04
N GLU A 182 11.40 9.91 5.04
CA GLU A 182 10.87 11.26 4.85
C GLU A 182 12.04 12.19 4.47
N ALA A 183 12.00 12.74 3.26
CA ALA A 183 13.07 13.59 2.72
C ALA A 183 13.49 14.70 3.71
N GLY A 184 14.79 14.75 4.03
CA GLY A 184 15.39 15.76 4.91
C GLY A 184 15.43 15.41 6.40
N LYS A 185 15.21 14.15 6.79
CA LYS A 185 15.36 13.66 8.17
C LYS A 185 16.42 12.57 8.27
N ALA A 186 17.22 12.64 9.34
CA ALA A 186 18.23 11.62 9.63
C ALA A 186 17.57 10.30 10.11
N SER A 187 18.08 9.19 9.59
CA SER A 187 17.72 7.81 9.89
C SER A 187 18.55 7.21 11.04
N GLU A 188 18.24 5.97 11.46
CA GLU A 188 19.07 5.26 12.45
C GLU A 188 20.48 4.91 11.92
N MET A 189 20.68 4.89 10.60
CA MET A 189 21.98 4.55 9.98
C MET A 189 23.00 5.69 10.12
N ASP A 190 22.55 6.92 10.37
CA ASP A 190 23.41 8.11 10.44
C ASP A 190 24.05 8.28 11.82
N PHE A 191 23.78 7.39 12.78
CA PHE A 191 24.21 7.53 14.17
C PHE A 191 25.06 6.36 14.68
N TYR A 192 25.99 6.68 15.59
CA TYR A 192 26.99 5.74 16.11
C TYR A 192 26.41 4.47 16.78
N THR A 193 25.16 4.53 17.24
CA THR A 193 24.40 3.46 17.89
C THR A 193 22.91 3.71 17.70
N ASN A 194 22.09 2.66 17.62
CA ASN A 194 20.64 2.68 17.35
C ASN A 194 19.75 3.52 18.31
N ALA A 195 20.34 4.23 19.29
CA ALA A 195 19.74 5.34 20.03
C ALA A 195 20.83 6.08 20.84
N GLN A 196 21.07 7.37 20.57
CA GLN A 196 21.96 8.19 21.41
C GLN A 196 21.17 8.90 22.51
N SER A 197 21.55 8.67 23.76
CA SER A 197 20.88 9.25 24.92
C SER A 197 21.79 9.34 26.15
N GLY A 198 21.35 10.07 27.17
CA GLY A 198 22.02 10.11 28.47
C GLY A 198 21.33 11.04 29.46
N THR A 199 21.83 11.07 30.70
CA THR A 199 21.36 12.00 31.74
C THR A 199 22.42 13.05 32.03
N VAL A 200 22.00 14.30 32.09
CA VAL A 200 22.83 15.44 32.49
C VAL A 200 22.42 15.89 33.88
N THR A 201 23.38 15.99 34.79
CA THR A 201 23.16 16.46 36.17
C THR A 201 23.93 17.74 36.42
N PHE A 202 23.24 18.77 36.90
CA PHE A 202 23.78 20.03 37.38
C PHE A 202 23.91 19.96 38.90
N ALA A 203 25.14 20.06 39.40
CA ALA A 203 25.40 20.29 40.81
C ALA A 203 24.96 21.70 41.22
N ALA A 204 24.92 21.95 42.54
CA ALA A 204 24.67 23.30 43.06
C ALA A 204 25.67 24.31 42.47
N GLY A 205 25.16 25.40 41.92
CA GLY A 205 25.91 26.47 41.27
C GLY A 205 26.22 26.25 39.78
N GLU A 206 25.96 25.08 39.21
CA GLU A 206 26.17 24.84 37.77
C GLU A 206 25.01 25.38 36.95
N THR A 207 25.32 26.14 35.88
CA THR A 207 24.33 26.79 35.02
C THR A 207 24.32 26.27 33.59
N LYS A 208 25.38 25.58 33.14
CA LYS A 208 25.52 25.05 31.78
C LYS A 208 26.15 23.67 31.75
N LYS A 209 25.68 22.82 30.84
CA LYS A 209 26.28 21.52 30.51
C LYS A 209 26.23 21.30 29.00
N THR A 210 27.18 20.53 28.48
CA THR A 210 27.25 20.21 27.05
C THR A 210 27.07 18.71 26.86
N ILE A 211 26.24 18.32 25.91
CA ILE A 211 26.11 16.94 25.43
C ILE A 211 26.70 16.81 24.03
N THR A 212 26.99 15.58 23.61
CA THR A 212 27.54 15.29 22.28
C THR A 212 26.76 14.15 21.64
N VAL A 213 26.28 14.39 20.42
CA VAL A 213 25.70 13.40 19.51
C VAL A 213 26.73 13.11 18.41
N LYS A 214 27.02 11.84 18.15
CA LYS A 214 27.97 11.38 17.14
C LYS A 214 27.26 10.93 15.87
N VAL A 215 27.53 11.59 14.76
CA VAL A 215 26.99 11.29 13.43
C VAL A 215 28.03 10.51 12.64
N PHE A 216 27.59 9.45 11.96
CA PHE A 216 28.36 8.77 10.92
C PHE A 216 28.21 9.56 9.63
N GLY A 217 29.31 9.75 8.91
CA GLY A 217 29.21 10.18 7.53
C GLY A 217 29.95 9.19 6.63
N ASP A 218 29.55 9.16 5.37
CA ASP A 218 30.05 8.19 4.41
C ASP A 218 30.61 8.83 3.13
N GLY A 219 30.28 8.29 1.97
CA GLY A 219 30.73 8.78 0.66
C GLY A 219 29.56 8.99 -0.30
N VAL A 220 28.33 8.91 0.21
CA VAL A 220 27.08 8.91 -0.53
C VAL A 220 26.46 10.29 -0.40
N SER A 221 26.13 10.89 -1.55
CA SER A 221 25.51 12.22 -1.54
C SER A 221 24.05 12.11 -1.11
N GLU A 222 23.77 12.52 0.12
CA GLU A 222 22.43 12.62 0.69
C GLU A 222 21.91 14.08 0.65
N ASP A 223 20.64 14.32 0.97
CA ASP A 223 20.16 15.70 1.15
C ASP A 223 20.62 16.23 2.52
N ASP A 224 20.49 17.54 2.78
CA ASP A 224 20.68 18.04 4.16
C ASP A 224 19.60 17.46 5.06
N GLU A 225 20.02 16.82 6.16
CA GLU A 225 19.13 16.12 7.08
C GLU A 225 19.03 16.82 8.43
N GLN A 226 17.92 16.58 9.13
CA GLN A 226 17.72 17.09 10.48
C GLN A 226 17.43 15.97 11.48
N PHE A 227 17.95 16.14 12.69
CA PHE A 227 17.58 15.33 13.85
C PHE A 227 17.26 16.23 15.04
N THR A 228 16.40 15.75 15.93
CA THR A 228 16.02 16.49 17.13
C THR A 228 16.62 15.83 18.36
N VAL A 229 17.28 16.62 19.20
CA VAL A 229 17.57 16.23 20.58
C VAL A 229 16.44 16.70 21.47
N HIS A 230 15.82 15.78 22.17
CA HIS A 230 14.71 16.03 23.09
C HIS A 230 15.17 15.90 24.54
N LEU A 231 14.75 16.84 25.39
CA LEU A 231 14.89 16.78 26.84
C LEU A 231 13.61 16.25 27.47
N ALA A 232 13.75 15.27 28.35
CA ALA A 232 12.66 14.69 29.13
C ALA A 232 13.10 14.44 30.58
N ASN A 233 12.14 14.10 31.44
CA ASN A 233 12.39 13.62 32.80
C ASN A 233 13.29 14.55 33.63
N ALA A 234 13.02 15.86 33.59
CA ALA A 234 13.76 16.80 34.42
C ALA A 234 13.40 16.63 35.91
N ILE A 235 14.42 16.51 36.75
CA ILE A 235 14.30 16.40 38.22
C ILE A 235 14.91 17.65 38.83
N GLY A 236 14.23 18.28 39.78
CA GLY A 236 14.71 19.51 40.44
C GLY A 236 14.66 20.77 39.56
N ALA A 237 14.05 20.68 38.37
CA ALA A 237 13.79 21.79 37.46
C ALA A 237 12.62 21.45 36.52
N THR A 238 12.02 22.47 35.90
CA THR A 238 11.04 22.33 34.81
C THR A 238 11.73 22.44 33.45
N ILE A 239 11.20 21.80 32.40
CA ILE A 239 11.76 21.96 31.04
C ILE A 239 11.06 23.15 30.36
N LYS A 240 11.84 24.17 30.02
CA LYS A 240 11.36 25.37 29.32
C LYS A 240 11.52 25.27 27.81
N THR A 241 12.61 24.64 27.35
CA THR A 241 12.82 24.32 25.93
C THR A 241 13.28 22.87 25.85
N ALA A 242 12.40 22.01 25.33
CA ALA A 242 12.60 20.57 25.28
C ALA A 242 13.44 20.14 24.08
N ASP A 243 13.31 20.83 22.94
CA ASP A 243 13.87 20.38 21.68
C ASP A 243 14.99 21.30 21.17
N ALA A 244 16.05 20.69 20.65
CA ALA A 244 17.06 21.37 19.85
C ALA A 244 17.36 20.58 18.58
N ILE A 245 17.43 21.28 17.45
CA ILE A 245 17.65 20.66 16.15
C ILE A 245 19.15 20.59 15.84
N GLY A 246 19.60 19.42 15.42
CA GLY A 246 20.84 19.22 14.68
C GLY A 246 20.57 19.15 13.18
N VAL A 247 21.45 19.73 12.38
CA VAL A 247 21.41 19.72 10.91
C VAL A 247 22.67 19.03 10.39
N ILE A 248 22.51 17.82 9.88
CA ILE A 248 23.55 17.08 9.18
C ILE A 248 23.61 17.63 7.76
N ARG A 249 24.76 18.16 7.38
CA ARG A 249 25.00 18.67 6.04
C ARG A 249 25.67 17.57 5.23
N ASN A 250 25.14 17.31 4.05
CA ASN A 250 25.84 16.48 3.07
C ASN A 250 27.17 17.18 2.71
N ASP A 251 28.29 16.46 2.82
CA ASP A 251 29.60 16.89 2.31
C ASP A 251 30.20 15.97 1.24
N ASP A 252 29.42 14.98 0.79
CA ASP A 252 29.73 13.96 -0.21
C ASP A 252 29.48 14.41 -1.66
N TYR A 253 29.86 15.66 -1.90
CA TYR A 253 29.87 16.24 -3.23
C TYR A 253 30.98 15.60 -4.08
N GLY A 254 30.65 15.14 -5.28
CA GLY A 254 31.51 14.31 -6.09
C GLY A 254 31.48 14.58 -7.59
N TYR A 255 32.13 13.68 -8.33
CA TYR A 255 32.12 13.63 -9.78
C TYR A 255 31.32 12.44 -10.29
N ASP A 256 30.57 12.68 -11.35
CA ASP A 256 29.87 11.66 -12.13
C ASP A 256 30.35 11.72 -13.56
N ILE A 257 30.61 10.56 -14.16
CA ILE A 257 30.79 10.45 -15.61
C ILE A 257 29.53 9.85 -16.24
N SER A 258 29.08 10.46 -17.33
CA SER A 258 28.02 9.93 -18.17
C SER A 258 28.30 10.22 -19.64
N THR A 259 27.58 9.56 -20.53
CA THR A 259 27.56 9.86 -21.96
C THR A 259 26.12 9.88 -22.45
N GLU A 260 25.79 10.83 -23.35
CA GLU A 260 24.50 10.84 -24.05
C GLU A 260 24.54 10.00 -25.33
N THR A 261 25.75 9.80 -25.88
CA THR A 261 25.97 8.94 -27.04
C THR A 261 26.28 7.54 -26.51
N VAL A 262 25.49 6.54 -26.89
CA VAL A 262 25.65 5.14 -26.42
C VAL A 262 26.36 4.26 -27.46
N SER A 263 26.40 4.73 -28.71
CA SER A 263 27.21 4.15 -29.78
C SER A 263 27.66 5.19 -30.81
N ILE A 264 28.81 4.96 -31.44
CA ILE A 264 29.20 5.63 -32.69
C ILE A 264 29.74 4.62 -33.71
N ASP A 265 29.46 4.87 -34.97
CA ASP A 265 30.12 4.22 -36.10
C ASP A 265 31.61 4.63 -36.15
N GLU A 266 32.53 3.69 -36.31
CA GLU A 266 33.98 3.94 -36.27
C GLU A 266 34.51 4.80 -37.43
N GLY A 267 33.90 4.66 -38.62
CA GLY A 267 34.24 5.37 -39.85
C GLY A 267 35.31 4.67 -40.66
N ASN A 268 35.25 4.80 -41.99
CA ASN A 268 36.18 4.11 -42.90
C ASN A 268 37.65 4.63 -42.89
N SER A 269 37.95 5.68 -42.11
CA SER A 269 39.31 6.24 -41.90
C SER A 269 39.27 7.44 -40.95
N GLY A 270 40.41 7.74 -40.32
CA GLY A 270 40.60 8.96 -39.54
C GLY A 270 40.16 8.75 -38.08
N SER A 271 39.72 9.83 -37.44
CA SER A 271 39.46 9.81 -36.01
C SER A 271 38.11 10.44 -35.69
N ARG A 272 37.26 9.68 -35.01
CA ARG A 272 36.00 10.15 -34.44
C ARG A 272 36.14 10.35 -32.95
N PHE A 273 35.22 11.10 -32.35
CA PHE A 273 35.28 11.41 -30.93
C PHE A 273 33.99 11.02 -30.24
N TYR A 274 34.14 10.18 -29.24
CA TYR A 274 33.13 9.83 -28.27
C TYR A 274 33.16 10.82 -27.12
N GLU A 275 32.04 11.46 -26.80
CA GLU A 275 31.99 12.51 -25.78
C GLU A 275 31.41 11.99 -24.47
N PHE A 276 32.20 12.05 -23.40
CA PHE A 276 31.73 11.79 -22.05
C PHE A 276 31.66 13.09 -21.27
N THR A 277 30.54 13.34 -20.61
CA THR A 277 30.37 14.48 -19.72
C THR A 277 30.68 14.05 -18.30
N ILE A 278 31.73 14.66 -17.73
CA ILE A 278 32.02 14.60 -16.31
C ILE A 278 31.32 15.79 -15.65
N LYS A 279 30.37 15.52 -14.78
CA LYS A 279 29.71 16.53 -13.94
C LYS A 279 30.35 16.52 -12.55
N ARG A 280 30.41 17.69 -11.92
CA ARG A 280 30.72 17.82 -10.50
C ARG A 280 29.65 18.67 -9.83
N ASP A 281 29.38 18.40 -8.56
CA ASP A 281 28.33 19.13 -7.84
C ASP A 281 28.60 20.63 -7.74
N SER A 282 27.49 21.38 -7.60
CA SER A 282 27.51 22.82 -7.36
C SER A 282 28.27 23.21 -6.10
N ALA A 283 28.31 22.36 -5.08
CA ALA A 283 29.07 22.62 -3.86
C ALA A 283 30.60 22.59 -4.07
N LEU A 284 31.10 21.75 -4.99
CA LEU A 284 32.52 21.75 -5.41
C LEU A 284 32.87 22.96 -6.29
N SER A 285 31.87 23.70 -6.79
CA SER A 285 32.10 24.83 -7.69
C SER A 285 32.81 26.00 -7.04
N SER A 286 32.82 26.09 -5.70
CA SER A 286 33.49 27.16 -4.95
C SER A 286 35.03 27.07 -4.97
N LYS A 287 35.60 25.94 -5.42
CA LYS A 287 37.04 25.70 -5.51
C LYS A 287 37.42 25.13 -6.87
N ALA A 288 38.66 25.36 -7.30
CA ALA A 288 39.21 24.64 -8.44
C ALA A 288 39.53 23.20 -8.02
N SER A 289 39.23 22.23 -8.88
CA SER A 289 39.41 20.81 -8.58
C SER A 289 39.62 19.99 -9.84
N SER A 290 40.15 18.77 -9.72
CA SER A 290 40.35 17.87 -10.85
C SER A 290 40.07 16.41 -10.51
N VAL A 291 39.74 15.62 -11.53
CA VAL A 291 39.57 14.17 -11.45
C VAL A 291 40.30 13.51 -12.62
N MET A 292 40.95 12.38 -12.38
CA MET A 292 41.59 11.59 -13.43
C MET A 292 40.58 10.64 -14.07
N TRP A 293 40.85 10.19 -15.29
CA TRP A 293 40.04 9.19 -15.98
C TRP A 293 40.91 8.25 -16.80
N THR A 294 40.46 7.02 -16.99
CA THR A 294 41.13 5.96 -17.75
C THR A 294 40.13 5.14 -18.56
N VAL A 295 40.49 4.73 -19.78
CA VAL A 295 39.68 3.91 -20.68
C VAL A 295 40.13 2.46 -20.61
N LYS A 296 39.18 1.52 -20.65
CA LYS A 296 39.45 0.07 -20.71
C LYS A 296 38.49 -0.60 -21.69
N GLY A 297 38.97 -1.59 -22.45
CA GLY A 297 38.07 -2.49 -23.18
C GLY A 297 37.18 -3.27 -22.21
N SER A 298 35.90 -3.47 -22.55
CA SER A 298 34.90 -4.11 -21.69
C SER A 298 33.90 -4.93 -22.51
N GLY A 299 33.08 -5.76 -21.87
CA GLY A 299 32.08 -6.57 -22.59
C GLY A 299 32.64 -7.82 -23.29
N ALA A 300 31.81 -8.45 -24.14
CA ALA A 300 32.13 -9.71 -24.82
C ALA A 300 33.12 -9.55 -25.98
N PHE A 301 33.10 -8.38 -26.62
CA PHE A 301 34.04 -7.94 -27.67
C PHE A 301 34.65 -6.61 -27.20
N PRO A 302 35.73 -6.67 -26.40
CA PRO A 302 36.32 -5.46 -25.81
C PRO A 302 37.13 -4.69 -26.85
N ALA A 303 36.90 -3.38 -26.93
CA ALA A 303 37.72 -2.51 -27.78
C ALA A 303 39.18 -2.54 -27.33
N ASN A 304 40.09 -2.69 -28.28
CA ASN A 304 41.52 -2.79 -28.05
C ASN A 304 42.16 -1.39 -27.97
N LEU A 305 42.91 -1.18 -26.90
CA LEU A 305 43.76 0.00 -26.80
C LEU A 305 44.94 -0.14 -27.77
N GLY A 306 45.14 0.87 -28.60
CA GLY A 306 46.18 0.93 -29.63
C GLY A 306 45.62 0.90 -31.05
N THR A 307 44.74 -0.06 -31.36
CA THR A 307 44.08 -0.16 -32.67
C THR A 307 42.83 0.72 -32.71
N ASP A 308 41.89 0.48 -31.80
CA ASP A 308 40.52 1.02 -31.90
C ASP A 308 40.46 2.36 -31.14
N ILE A 309 41.19 2.44 -30.02
CA ILE A 309 41.37 3.65 -29.22
C ILE A 309 42.87 3.90 -29.03
N PRO A 310 43.44 5.04 -29.48
CA PRO A 310 44.86 5.33 -29.28
C PRO A 310 45.24 5.30 -27.79
N GLU A 311 46.33 4.62 -27.43
CA GLU A 311 46.80 4.53 -26.04
C GLU A 311 47.03 5.92 -25.40
N SER A 312 47.48 6.90 -26.20
CA SER A 312 47.68 8.29 -25.76
C SER A 312 46.39 9.04 -25.42
N ASN A 313 45.24 8.48 -25.79
CA ASN A 313 43.91 9.01 -25.52
C ASN A 313 43.13 8.16 -24.50
N ALA A 314 43.74 7.08 -23.99
CA ALA A 314 43.10 6.17 -23.04
C ALA A 314 43.16 6.66 -21.57
N PHE A 315 43.67 7.85 -21.28
CA PHE A 315 43.70 8.41 -19.94
C PHE A 315 43.86 9.93 -19.95
N GLY A 316 43.50 10.58 -18.84
CA GLY A 316 43.72 12.01 -18.67
C GLY A 316 43.32 12.54 -17.32
N THR A 317 43.34 13.88 -17.21
CA THR A 317 42.88 14.61 -16.03
C THR A 317 41.97 15.75 -16.48
N VAL A 318 40.78 15.83 -15.89
CA VAL A 318 39.87 16.95 -16.08
C VAL A 318 40.00 17.90 -14.92
N SER A 319 40.31 19.16 -15.20
CA SER A 319 40.37 20.23 -14.21
C SER A 319 39.20 21.19 -14.41
N PHE A 320 38.45 21.45 -13.34
CA PHE A 320 37.36 22.40 -13.27
C PHE A 320 37.82 23.67 -12.55
N ALA A 321 37.63 24.83 -13.19
CA ALA A 321 37.79 26.14 -12.58
C ALA A 321 36.62 26.45 -11.64
N ILE A 322 36.77 27.44 -10.74
CA ILE A 322 35.67 27.89 -9.86
C ILE A 322 34.42 28.20 -10.72
N GLY A 323 33.27 27.65 -10.35
CA GLY A 323 31.98 27.82 -11.02
C GLY A 323 31.66 26.82 -12.13
N GLU A 324 32.64 26.07 -12.65
CA GLU A 324 32.38 25.09 -13.73
C GLU A 324 31.73 23.81 -13.15
N LEU A 325 30.55 23.40 -13.61
CA LEU A 325 29.84 22.22 -13.09
C LEU A 325 29.95 20.98 -13.97
N SER A 326 30.39 21.14 -15.21
CA SER A 326 30.54 20.04 -16.15
C SER A 326 31.70 20.29 -17.10
N LYS A 327 32.34 19.20 -17.52
CA LYS A 327 33.33 19.18 -18.60
C LYS A 327 33.15 17.94 -19.44
N THR A 328 33.35 18.11 -20.73
CA THR A 328 33.33 17.00 -21.67
C THR A 328 34.75 16.55 -21.96
N ILE A 329 34.99 15.24 -21.86
CA ILE A 329 36.18 14.58 -22.40
C ILE A 329 35.83 13.92 -23.73
N LYS A 330 36.82 13.85 -24.61
CA LYS A 330 36.67 13.26 -25.93
C LYS A 330 37.58 12.05 -26.04
N ILE A 331 36.98 10.87 -26.16
CA ILE A 331 37.67 9.63 -26.45
C ILE A 331 37.75 9.47 -27.95
N GLN A 332 38.95 9.39 -28.49
CA GLN A 332 39.20 9.22 -29.90
C GLN A 332 39.01 7.76 -30.29
N ILE A 333 38.17 7.53 -31.29
CA ILE A 333 38.00 6.23 -31.95
C ILE A 333 38.71 6.31 -33.30
N ASN A 334 39.55 5.33 -33.60
CA ASN A 334 40.21 5.22 -34.90
C ASN A 334 39.28 4.47 -35.85
N GLY A 335 38.98 5.11 -36.97
CA GLY A 335 38.27 4.45 -38.05
C GLY A 335 39.27 3.73 -38.98
N ASP A 336 38.93 2.53 -39.43
CA ASP A 336 39.69 1.83 -40.45
C ASP A 336 38.79 1.26 -41.56
N THR A 337 39.19 0.21 -42.28
CA THR A 337 38.35 -0.34 -43.39
C THR A 337 38.09 -1.84 -43.23
N ALA A 338 38.42 -2.38 -42.06
CA ALA A 338 38.33 -3.77 -41.72
C ALA A 338 36.93 -4.05 -41.18
N SER A 339 36.26 -5.04 -41.78
CA SER A 339 34.98 -5.48 -41.24
C SER A 339 35.19 -6.25 -39.94
N GLU A 340 34.83 -5.65 -38.81
CA GLU A 340 34.96 -6.20 -37.46
C GLU A 340 33.59 -6.38 -36.76
N PHE A 341 33.56 -6.79 -35.49
CA PHE A 341 32.33 -6.86 -34.68
C PHE A 341 32.12 -5.56 -33.91
N ASP A 342 30.89 -5.24 -33.50
CA ASP A 342 30.66 -4.11 -32.60
C ASP A 342 31.36 -4.32 -31.24
N GLU A 343 32.16 -3.34 -30.81
CA GLU A 343 33.07 -3.43 -29.67
C GLU A 343 32.67 -2.50 -28.52
N GLN A 344 33.01 -2.85 -27.27
CA GLN A 344 32.64 -2.04 -26.09
C GLN A 344 33.85 -1.60 -25.26
N PHE A 345 33.80 -0.39 -24.70
CA PHE A 345 34.78 0.12 -23.74
C PHE A 345 34.12 0.84 -22.55
N SER A 346 34.83 0.95 -21.44
CA SER A 346 34.46 1.73 -20.25
C SER A 346 35.43 2.88 -20.04
N VAL A 347 34.93 3.99 -19.51
CA VAL A 347 35.72 5.12 -19.00
C VAL A 347 35.51 5.21 -17.50
N GLU A 348 36.60 5.09 -16.76
CA GLU A 348 36.63 5.02 -15.30
C GLU A 348 37.32 6.25 -14.70
N LEU A 349 36.64 6.96 -13.80
CA LEU A 349 37.20 8.07 -13.03
C LEU A 349 38.09 7.55 -11.89
N SER A 350 39.13 8.31 -11.55
CA SER A 350 39.99 8.03 -10.40
C SER A 350 40.61 9.30 -9.82
N ASN A 351 41.13 9.19 -8.58
CA ASN A 351 42.03 10.19 -7.96
C ASN A 351 41.54 11.66 -8.04
N PRO A 352 40.36 12.00 -7.50
CA PRO A 352 39.93 13.39 -7.43
C PRO A 352 40.82 14.19 -6.47
N THR A 353 41.08 15.46 -6.77
CA THR A 353 41.84 16.35 -5.85
C THR A 353 40.98 16.93 -4.73
N SER A 354 39.66 16.90 -4.89
CA SER A 354 38.66 17.29 -3.88
C SER A 354 37.29 16.74 -4.28
N GLY A 355 36.49 16.33 -3.29
CA GLY A 355 35.25 15.59 -3.52
C GLY A 355 35.49 14.10 -3.77
N VAL A 356 34.41 13.33 -3.86
CA VAL A 356 34.44 11.87 -4.09
C VAL A 356 34.10 11.52 -5.54
N ILE A 357 34.25 10.26 -5.95
CA ILE A 357 33.74 9.77 -7.24
C ILE A 357 32.47 8.96 -6.93
N ARG A 358 31.33 9.39 -7.47
CA ARG A 358 30.02 8.74 -7.24
C ARG A 358 29.75 7.72 -8.34
N ASN A 359 29.33 8.17 -9.53
CA ASN A 359 29.30 7.32 -10.73
C ASN A 359 30.63 7.42 -11.46
N GLY A 360 31.53 6.51 -11.11
CA GLY A 360 32.89 6.49 -11.65
C GLY A 360 33.03 5.83 -13.01
N VAL A 361 32.02 5.16 -13.55
CA VAL A 361 32.16 4.35 -14.78
C VAL A 361 31.05 4.66 -15.78
N ALA A 362 31.42 4.96 -17.02
CA ALA A 362 30.50 5.08 -18.15
C ALA A 362 30.97 4.21 -19.32
N TYR A 363 30.04 3.70 -20.13
CA TYR A 363 30.33 2.78 -21.23
C TYR A 363 30.07 3.43 -22.60
N GLY A 364 30.82 3.01 -23.62
CA GLY A 364 30.58 3.34 -25.02
C GLY A 364 30.70 2.10 -25.91
N ILE A 365 29.98 2.12 -27.03
CA ILE A 365 30.01 1.08 -28.07
C ILE A 365 30.56 1.67 -29.38
N ILE A 366 31.50 0.97 -30.01
CA ILE A 366 32.02 1.26 -31.34
C ILE A 366 31.29 0.32 -32.31
N HIS A 367 30.53 0.88 -33.24
CA HIS A 367 29.84 0.12 -34.28
C HIS A 367 30.70 0.03 -35.52
N ASN A 368 30.77 -1.17 -36.09
CA ASN A 368 31.43 -1.38 -37.37
C ASN A 368 30.53 -0.83 -38.50
N ASP A 369 31.02 0.20 -39.21
CA ASP A 369 30.36 0.82 -40.37
C ASP A 369 31.07 0.53 -41.70
N ASP A 370 32.03 -0.38 -41.70
CA ASP A 370 32.76 -0.79 -42.89
C ASP A 370 31.95 -1.72 -43.77
N LYS A 371 31.83 -1.30 -45.03
CA LYS A 371 31.05 -1.99 -46.04
C LYS A 371 31.81 -3.20 -46.57
N GLU A 372 31.22 -4.39 -46.43
CA GLU A 372 31.63 -5.58 -47.17
C GLU A 372 31.78 -5.23 -48.67
N ARG A 373 32.96 -5.51 -49.27
CA ARG A 373 33.40 -5.00 -50.61
C ARG A 373 32.26 -4.93 -51.64
N ASP A 374 31.91 -3.72 -52.10
CA ASP A 374 30.92 -3.49 -53.17
C ASP A 374 31.37 -4.10 -54.49
N LEU A 375 30.86 -5.29 -54.82
CA LEU A 375 30.99 -5.86 -56.15
C LEU A 375 30.17 -5.02 -57.17
N PRO A 376 30.63 -4.86 -58.43
CA PRO A 376 29.82 -4.21 -59.46
C PRO A 376 28.47 -4.91 -59.58
N VAL A 377 27.44 -4.18 -60.01
CA VAL A 377 26.08 -4.69 -60.13
C VAL A 377 25.73 -4.81 -61.60
N VAL A 378 25.35 -6.01 -62.05
CA VAL A 378 24.77 -6.22 -63.37
C VAL A 378 23.26 -6.37 -63.23
N SER A 379 22.52 -5.52 -63.91
CA SER A 379 21.06 -5.52 -63.95
C SER A 379 20.59 -5.73 -65.39
N ILE A 380 19.48 -6.43 -65.58
CA ILE A 380 18.83 -6.55 -66.88
C ILE A 380 17.54 -5.71 -66.93
N SER A 381 17.28 -5.10 -68.08
CA SER A 381 16.01 -4.46 -68.41
C SER A 381 15.54 -4.90 -69.79
N ASN A 382 14.24 -4.95 -69.99
CA ASN A 382 13.64 -5.14 -71.30
C ASN A 382 13.85 -3.88 -72.14
N THR A 383 14.03 -4.03 -73.45
CA THR A 383 14.16 -2.86 -74.34
C THR A 383 12.80 -2.32 -74.77
N ASN A 384 11.78 -3.21 -74.80
CA ASN A 384 10.40 -2.90 -75.11
C ASN A 384 9.49 -3.57 -74.06
N ASP A 385 8.41 -2.92 -73.64
CA ASP A 385 7.46 -3.47 -72.64
C ASP A 385 6.53 -4.53 -73.21
N SER A 386 6.17 -4.40 -74.48
CA SER A 386 5.40 -5.40 -75.21
C SER A 386 5.76 -5.47 -76.69
N VAL A 387 5.52 -6.62 -77.30
CA VAL A 387 5.75 -6.90 -78.72
C VAL A 387 4.62 -7.81 -79.21
N TYR A 388 4.00 -7.50 -80.35
CA TYR A 388 3.05 -8.40 -81.00
C TYR A 388 3.81 -9.51 -81.74
N GLU A 389 3.33 -10.74 -81.65
CA GLU A 389 3.99 -11.90 -82.29
C GLU A 389 3.81 -11.91 -83.82
N GLY A 390 2.62 -11.49 -84.28
CA GLY A 390 2.23 -11.36 -85.68
C GLY A 390 1.89 -12.70 -86.34
N ASP A 391 1.25 -12.68 -87.51
CA ASP A 391 0.62 -13.88 -88.07
C ASP A 391 1.56 -15.04 -88.50
N ASN A 392 2.88 -14.80 -88.71
CA ASN A 392 3.88 -15.78 -89.22
C ASN A 392 5.34 -15.32 -88.98
N GLY A 393 6.30 -16.24 -88.85
CA GLY A 393 7.76 -15.96 -88.84
C GLY A 393 8.37 -15.88 -87.44
N THR A 394 9.52 -15.23 -87.25
CA THR A 394 10.07 -14.94 -85.91
C THR A 394 10.39 -13.45 -85.70
N THR A 395 9.96 -12.91 -84.56
CA THR A 395 10.12 -11.53 -84.12
C THR A 395 11.13 -11.44 -82.97
N PRO A 396 12.23 -10.68 -83.11
CA PRO A 396 13.26 -10.60 -82.07
C PRO A 396 12.82 -9.71 -80.90
N VAL A 397 12.95 -10.23 -79.68
CA VAL A 397 12.80 -9.50 -78.42
C VAL A 397 14.17 -9.30 -77.81
N THR A 398 14.52 -8.05 -77.46
CA THR A 398 15.85 -7.71 -76.93
C THR A 398 15.77 -7.26 -75.47
N PHE A 399 16.85 -7.54 -74.73
CA PHE A 399 17.06 -7.12 -73.36
C PHE A 399 18.44 -6.48 -73.23
N GLU A 400 18.51 -5.34 -72.54
CA GLU A 400 19.76 -4.65 -72.26
C GLU A 400 20.23 -5.02 -70.85
N LEU A 401 21.48 -5.46 -70.73
CA LEU A 401 22.15 -5.64 -69.46
C LEU A 401 23.02 -4.41 -69.22
N THR A 402 22.82 -3.76 -68.08
CA THR A 402 23.60 -2.62 -67.62
C THR A 402 24.46 -3.01 -66.44
N ARG A 403 25.75 -2.73 -66.53
CA ARG A 403 26.72 -2.88 -65.45
C ARG A 403 27.00 -1.52 -64.83
N SER A 404 26.85 -1.42 -63.52
CA SER A 404 27.12 -0.21 -62.72
C SER A 404 28.00 -0.54 -61.50
N GLY A 405 28.46 0.48 -60.78
CA GLY A 405 29.42 0.32 -59.68
C GLY A 405 30.87 0.22 -60.18
N ASP A 406 31.70 -0.58 -59.50
CA ASP A 406 33.12 -0.74 -59.83
C ASP A 406 33.35 -1.59 -61.08
N ILE A 407 33.53 -0.91 -62.22
CA ILE A 407 33.72 -1.53 -63.54
C ILE A 407 35.19 -1.81 -63.89
N SER A 408 36.11 -1.70 -62.93
CA SER A 408 37.56 -1.84 -63.17
C SER A 408 38.03 -3.25 -63.52
N GLU A 409 37.26 -4.28 -63.13
CA GLU A 409 37.59 -5.70 -63.35
C GLU A 409 36.57 -6.40 -64.27
N THR A 410 36.80 -7.65 -64.67
CA THR A 410 35.81 -8.42 -65.46
C THR A 410 34.63 -8.87 -64.61
N ALA A 411 33.41 -8.82 -65.16
CA ALA A 411 32.20 -9.33 -64.53
C ALA A 411 31.46 -10.28 -65.49
N THR A 412 30.98 -11.43 -65.00
CA THR A 412 30.20 -12.37 -65.83
C THR A 412 28.88 -12.72 -65.17
N VAL A 413 27.82 -12.77 -65.97
CA VAL A 413 26.51 -13.31 -65.57
C VAL A 413 26.04 -14.32 -66.61
N VAL A 414 25.32 -15.35 -66.18
CA VAL A 414 24.62 -16.29 -67.06
C VAL A 414 23.17 -15.84 -67.16
N TRP A 415 22.62 -15.80 -68.37
CA TRP A 415 21.21 -15.51 -68.56
C TRP A 415 20.50 -16.75 -69.11
N GLY A 416 19.25 -16.92 -68.70
CA GLY A 416 18.37 -17.93 -69.23
C GLY A 416 16.96 -17.39 -69.37
N VAL A 417 16.27 -17.82 -70.41
CA VAL A 417 14.81 -17.75 -70.46
C VAL A 417 14.32 -18.62 -69.32
N THR A 418 13.69 -17.99 -68.34
CA THR A 418 13.21 -18.66 -67.13
C THR A 418 11.71 -18.56 -67.17
N THR A 419 11.04 -19.71 -67.11
CA THR A 419 9.60 -19.83 -67.34
C THR A 419 8.81 -18.89 -66.44
N SER A 420 8.30 -17.82 -67.03
CA SER A 420 7.13 -17.11 -66.52
C SER A 420 6.08 -17.12 -67.62
N PHE A 421 5.32 -18.20 -67.71
CA PHE A 421 4.14 -18.21 -68.56
C PHE A 421 2.91 -18.34 -67.67
N ASP A 422 1.99 -17.42 -67.92
CA ASP A 422 0.71 -17.14 -67.27
C ASP A 422 0.75 -16.45 -65.89
N LEU A 423 0.10 -15.28 -65.80
CA LEU A 423 -0.19 -14.59 -64.54
C LEU A 423 -1.42 -15.19 -63.85
N ASP A 424 -2.14 -16.13 -64.49
CA ASP A 424 -3.28 -16.79 -63.86
C ASP A 424 -3.61 -18.15 -64.53
N SER A 425 -3.24 -19.25 -63.86
CA SER A 425 -3.64 -20.65 -64.07
C SER A 425 -2.70 -21.63 -64.81
N SER A 426 -2.83 -22.91 -64.45
CA SER A 426 -1.79 -23.95 -64.44
C SER A 426 -1.80 -24.91 -65.64
N ILE A 427 -1.89 -24.44 -66.89
CA ILE A 427 -1.77 -25.33 -68.07
C ILE A 427 -0.80 -24.74 -69.09
N ILE A 428 0.24 -25.52 -69.39
CA ILE A 428 1.32 -25.20 -70.32
C ILE A 428 0.80 -25.42 -71.75
N ASN A 429 0.74 -24.38 -72.59
CA ASN A 429 0.71 -24.58 -74.04
C ASN A 429 2.17 -24.64 -74.51
N THR A 430 2.59 -25.80 -75.00
CA THR A 430 3.99 -26.06 -75.39
C THR A 430 4.28 -25.73 -76.85
N SER A 431 3.33 -25.09 -77.53
CA SER A 431 3.37 -24.77 -78.96
C SER A 431 4.46 -23.75 -79.29
N ASP A 432 4.60 -22.70 -78.48
CA ASP A 432 5.43 -21.53 -78.84
C ASP A 432 6.90 -21.69 -78.39
N LEU A 433 7.14 -22.68 -77.52
CA LEU A 433 8.47 -23.11 -77.14
C LEU A 433 9.18 -23.95 -78.20
N THR A 434 8.49 -24.39 -79.27
CA THR A 434 9.10 -25.23 -80.31
C THR A 434 9.87 -24.48 -81.40
N LEU A 435 9.99 -23.15 -81.32
CA LEU A 435 10.64 -22.33 -82.34
C LEU A 435 11.85 -21.48 -81.89
N PHE A 436 12.39 -21.67 -80.68
CA PHE A 436 13.70 -21.10 -80.32
C PHE A 436 14.83 -21.89 -81.00
N THR A 437 15.13 -21.56 -82.24
CA THR A 437 16.17 -22.24 -83.05
C THR A 437 17.62 -21.94 -82.59
N SER A 438 17.82 -21.02 -81.65
CA SER A 438 19.07 -20.85 -80.86
C SER A 438 18.87 -19.86 -79.70
N GLY A 439 19.37 -20.17 -78.50
CA GLY A 439 19.61 -19.16 -77.45
C GLY A 439 18.58 -19.05 -76.31
N THR A 440 18.09 -20.17 -75.75
CA THR A 440 17.27 -20.12 -74.51
C THR A 440 18.11 -19.88 -73.25
N THR A 441 19.43 -20.04 -73.33
CA THR A 441 20.39 -19.64 -72.29
C THR A 441 21.69 -19.16 -72.93
N GLY A 442 22.48 -18.38 -72.18
CA GLY A 442 23.78 -17.89 -72.60
C GLY A 442 24.53 -17.23 -71.45
N SER A 443 25.73 -16.73 -71.69
CA SER A 443 26.46 -15.91 -70.72
C SER A 443 26.89 -14.60 -71.34
N VAL A 444 27.00 -13.57 -70.50
CA VAL A 444 27.52 -12.26 -70.85
C VAL A 444 28.67 -11.95 -69.92
N THR A 445 29.86 -11.80 -70.49
CA THR A 445 31.06 -11.33 -69.80
C THR A 445 31.33 -9.88 -70.19
N PHE A 446 31.24 -8.98 -69.22
CA PHE A 446 31.66 -7.59 -69.33
C PHE A 446 33.16 -7.51 -69.10
N VAL A 447 33.90 -7.03 -70.10
CA VAL A 447 35.32 -6.67 -69.93
C VAL A 447 35.46 -5.39 -69.10
N PRO A 448 36.65 -5.08 -68.51
CA PRO A 448 36.86 -3.86 -67.76
C PRO A 448 36.41 -2.61 -68.52
N GLY A 449 35.66 -1.74 -67.86
CA GLY A 449 35.11 -0.50 -68.43
C GLY A 449 33.86 -0.67 -69.31
N GLN A 450 33.45 -1.89 -69.66
CA GLN A 450 32.22 -2.12 -70.42
C GLN A 450 30.99 -1.98 -69.52
N THR A 451 30.05 -1.12 -69.89
CA THR A 451 28.85 -0.81 -69.08
C THR A 451 27.56 -1.40 -69.62
N LYS A 452 27.51 -1.84 -70.88
CA LYS A 452 26.30 -2.37 -71.52
C LYS A 452 26.55 -3.59 -72.41
N ALA A 453 25.56 -4.47 -72.48
CA ALA A 453 25.48 -5.60 -73.41
C ALA A 453 24.01 -5.87 -73.77
N ILE A 454 23.74 -6.45 -74.94
CA ILE A 454 22.39 -6.77 -75.39
C ILE A 454 22.26 -8.28 -75.57
N VAL A 455 21.15 -8.82 -75.08
CA VAL A 455 20.68 -10.19 -75.30
C VAL A 455 19.44 -10.15 -76.18
N SER A 456 19.30 -11.08 -77.13
CA SER A 456 18.13 -11.18 -78.01
C SER A 456 17.61 -12.60 -78.09
N VAL A 457 16.28 -12.74 -78.03
CA VAL A 457 15.55 -14.01 -78.10
C VAL A 457 14.40 -13.83 -79.11
N GLY A 458 14.24 -14.75 -80.07
CA GLY A 458 13.22 -14.64 -81.12
C GLY A 458 11.92 -15.39 -80.78
N VAL A 459 10.77 -14.73 -80.91
CA VAL A 459 9.42 -15.27 -80.66
C VAL A 459 8.75 -15.60 -82.00
N ALA A 460 8.05 -16.73 -82.12
CA ALA A 460 7.38 -17.11 -83.37
C ALA A 460 5.98 -16.49 -83.46
N GLY A 461 5.54 -16.17 -84.67
CA GLY A 461 4.20 -15.65 -84.92
C GLY A 461 3.28 -16.69 -85.57
N ASP A 462 1.98 -16.68 -85.22
CA ASP A 462 0.94 -17.53 -85.82
C ASP A 462 -0.48 -16.91 -85.84
N THR A 463 -1.50 -17.70 -86.18
CA THR A 463 -2.91 -17.25 -86.37
C THR A 463 -3.89 -17.86 -85.36
N GLY A 464 -3.38 -18.30 -84.22
CA GLY A 464 -4.11 -18.83 -83.08
C GLY A 464 -4.47 -17.70 -82.12
N ILE A 465 -5.74 -17.67 -81.69
CA ILE A 465 -6.13 -16.74 -80.63
C ILE A 465 -5.52 -17.23 -79.32
N GLU A 466 -4.65 -16.42 -78.76
CA GLU A 466 -3.81 -16.72 -77.61
C GLU A 466 -3.98 -15.64 -76.54
N LYS A 467 -3.39 -15.84 -75.37
CA LYS A 467 -3.35 -14.77 -74.37
C LYS A 467 -2.03 -14.06 -74.51
N ASN A 468 -2.00 -12.77 -74.19
CA ASN A 468 -0.72 -12.07 -74.07
C ASN A 468 0.20 -12.81 -73.08
N GLU A 469 1.36 -13.20 -73.56
CA GLU A 469 2.34 -13.99 -72.81
C GLU A 469 3.46 -13.12 -72.24
N ALA A 470 4.33 -13.67 -71.42
CA ALA A 470 5.40 -12.92 -70.78
C ALA A 470 6.76 -13.60 -71.01
N LEU A 471 7.60 -13.06 -71.89
CA LEU A 471 8.96 -13.54 -72.06
C LEU A 471 9.86 -12.94 -71.00
N LYS A 472 10.32 -13.77 -70.05
CA LYS A 472 11.24 -13.36 -68.98
C LYS A 472 12.63 -13.95 -69.14
N ILE A 473 13.63 -13.06 -69.05
CA ILE A 473 15.04 -13.42 -68.92
C ILE A 473 15.47 -13.20 -67.49
N THR A 474 16.10 -14.21 -66.88
CA THR A 474 16.71 -14.09 -65.54
C THR A 474 18.22 -14.29 -65.65
N LEU A 475 18.94 -13.41 -64.96
CA LEU A 475 20.36 -13.50 -64.71
C LEU A 475 20.61 -14.39 -63.49
N THR A 476 21.56 -15.30 -63.63
CA THR A 476 22.00 -16.25 -62.60
C THR A 476 23.52 -16.38 -62.66
N ASN A 477 24.11 -17.06 -61.69
CA ASN A 477 25.55 -17.40 -61.67
C ASN A 477 26.47 -16.20 -61.94
N ALA A 478 26.35 -15.17 -61.11
CA ALA A 478 27.22 -13.99 -61.19
C ALA A 478 28.61 -14.26 -60.61
N PHE A 479 29.64 -13.88 -61.36
CA PHE A 479 31.04 -14.01 -60.97
C PHE A 479 31.76 -12.66 -61.15
N GLY A 480 32.42 -12.20 -60.09
CA GLY A 480 33.07 -10.88 -60.04
C GLY A 480 32.09 -9.69 -59.99
N THR A 481 30.81 -9.96 -59.73
CA THR A 481 29.69 -8.99 -59.74
C THR A 481 28.55 -9.53 -58.89
N THR A 482 27.65 -8.67 -58.44
CA THR A 482 26.34 -9.04 -57.91
C THR A 482 25.27 -8.76 -58.95
N ILE A 483 24.15 -9.46 -58.86
CA ILE A 483 23.01 -9.24 -59.75
C ILE A 483 22.09 -8.22 -59.10
N GLY A 484 21.84 -7.11 -59.79
CA GLY A 484 20.88 -6.08 -59.35
C GLY A 484 19.48 -6.48 -59.73
N THR A 485 18.93 -5.86 -60.78
CA THR A 485 17.69 -6.36 -61.39
C THR A 485 17.98 -7.69 -62.04
N ALA A 486 17.57 -8.77 -61.36
CA ALA A 486 17.90 -10.13 -61.76
C ALA A 486 17.08 -10.64 -62.94
N SER A 487 15.98 -9.97 -63.28
CA SER A 487 15.18 -10.40 -64.41
C SER A 487 14.43 -9.27 -65.05
N ALA A 488 14.20 -9.40 -66.35
CA ALA A 488 13.36 -8.49 -67.11
C ALA A 488 12.36 -9.29 -67.93
N THR A 489 11.17 -8.74 -68.06
CA THR A 489 10.05 -9.39 -68.74
C THR A 489 9.55 -8.47 -69.84
N THR A 490 9.21 -9.03 -70.99
CA THR A 490 8.49 -8.36 -72.09
C THR A 490 7.20 -9.12 -72.34
N THR A 491 6.09 -8.42 -72.50
CA THR A 491 4.82 -9.06 -72.84
C THR A 491 4.73 -9.34 -74.34
N ILE A 492 4.44 -10.57 -74.72
CA ILE A 492 4.08 -10.91 -76.09
C ILE A 492 2.57 -10.71 -76.22
N MET A 493 2.11 -9.95 -77.21
CA MET A 493 0.69 -9.66 -77.38
C MET A 493 0.11 -10.44 -78.55
N ASP A 494 -1.03 -11.10 -78.30
CA ASP A 494 -1.86 -11.72 -79.33
C ASP A 494 -2.68 -10.64 -80.06
N ASP A 495 -2.84 -10.80 -81.37
CA ASP A 495 -3.60 -9.92 -82.24
C ASP A 495 -4.88 -10.53 -82.89
N ASP A 496 -5.38 -11.68 -82.41
CA ASP A 496 -6.62 -12.34 -82.90
C ASP A 496 -7.92 -12.17 -81.99
N ALA A 497 -9.19 -12.41 -82.46
CA ALA A 497 -10.46 -12.05 -81.72
C ALA A 497 -11.67 -13.05 -81.68
N PHE A 498 -12.57 -12.95 -80.65
CA PHE A 498 -13.71 -13.87 -80.29
C PHE A 498 -15.19 -13.35 -80.50
N ALA A 499 -16.21 -14.27 -80.43
CA ALA A 499 -17.68 -14.01 -80.35
C ALA A 499 -18.28 -14.13 -78.92
N ASN A 500 -19.49 -13.59 -78.62
CA ASN A 500 -20.11 -13.50 -77.27
C ASN A 500 -21.42 -14.30 -77.10
N VAL A 501 -21.79 -14.74 -75.88
CA VAL A 501 -23.06 -15.44 -75.53
C VAL A 501 -23.76 -14.89 -74.26
N SER A 502 -25.10 -14.84 -74.24
CA SER A 502 -25.94 -14.33 -73.13
C SER A 502 -27.21 -15.18 -72.89
N ILE A 503 -27.62 -15.40 -71.63
CA ILE A 503 -28.90 -16.04 -71.22
C ILE A 503 -30.00 -15.01 -70.85
N SER A 504 -31.27 -15.28 -71.20
CA SER A 504 -32.44 -14.43 -70.93
C SER A 504 -33.76 -15.23 -70.88
N PRO A 505 -34.79 -14.85 -70.10
CA PRO A 505 -34.82 -13.72 -69.17
C PRO A 505 -33.90 -13.94 -67.97
N ILE A 506 -33.45 -12.85 -67.34
CA ILE A 506 -32.54 -12.91 -66.18
C ILE A 506 -33.30 -13.33 -64.90
N THR A 507 -34.61 -13.10 -64.85
CA THR A 507 -35.48 -13.54 -63.76
C THR A 507 -36.82 -14.02 -64.32
N LEU A 508 -37.29 -15.16 -63.82
CA LEU A 508 -38.58 -15.75 -64.17
C LEU A 508 -39.23 -16.30 -62.88
N SER A 509 -40.53 -16.07 -62.67
CA SER A 509 -41.26 -16.53 -61.49
C SER A 509 -42.56 -17.25 -61.87
N GLN A 510 -42.81 -18.44 -61.33
CA GLN A 510 -44.04 -19.20 -61.56
C GLN A 510 -44.44 -19.96 -60.30
N LYS A 511 -45.72 -20.31 -60.17
CA LYS A 511 -46.19 -21.23 -59.13
C LYS A 511 -45.80 -22.65 -59.47
N GLU A 512 -45.48 -23.46 -58.48
CA GLU A 512 -45.16 -24.89 -58.68
C GLU A 512 -46.37 -25.69 -59.14
N GLY A 513 -47.54 -25.41 -58.54
CA GLY A 513 -48.81 -26.08 -58.79
C GLY A 513 -48.95 -27.39 -58.01
N ASN A 514 -50.16 -27.95 -57.99
CA ASN A 514 -50.48 -29.03 -57.05
C ASN A 514 -50.03 -30.44 -57.49
N ASP A 515 -49.75 -30.64 -58.77
CA ASP A 515 -49.29 -31.90 -59.36
C ASP A 515 -48.53 -31.69 -60.69
N GLY A 516 -47.73 -32.69 -61.09
CA GLY A 516 -47.01 -32.66 -62.38
C GLY A 516 -45.75 -31.79 -62.36
N TYR A 517 -45.55 -30.99 -63.41
CA TYR A 517 -44.44 -30.04 -63.46
C TYR A 517 -44.76 -28.74 -64.23
N THR A 518 -44.14 -27.66 -63.79
CA THR A 518 -44.16 -26.32 -64.42
C THR A 518 -42.82 -26.05 -65.12
N VAL A 519 -42.85 -25.47 -66.33
CA VAL A 519 -41.64 -25.26 -67.18
C VAL A 519 -41.14 -23.82 -67.10
N PHE A 520 -39.87 -23.64 -66.72
CA PHE A 520 -39.12 -22.40 -66.79
C PHE A 520 -38.24 -22.43 -68.05
N GLU A 521 -38.52 -21.56 -69.02
CA GLU A 521 -37.81 -21.50 -70.30
C GLU A 521 -36.83 -20.32 -70.36
N TYR A 522 -35.56 -20.61 -70.67
CA TYR A 522 -34.50 -19.62 -70.89
C TYR A 522 -33.93 -19.74 -72.30
N THR A 523 -33.57 -18.61 -72.92
CA THR A 523 -32.93 -18.54 -74.24
C THR A 523 -31.48 -18.08 -74.10
N VAL A 524 -30.57 -18.83 -74.73
CA VAL A 524 -29.13 -18.52 -74.82
C VAL A 524 -28.82 -17.99 -76.21
N THR A 525 -28.31 -16.76 -76.32
CA THR A 525 -28.10 -16.01 -77.57
C THR A 525 -26.63 -15.68 -77.81
N ARG A 526 -26.12 -15.86 -79.04
CA ARG A 526 -24.75 -15.59 -79.50
C ARG A 526 -24.67 -14.35 -80.40
N THR A 527 -23.65 -13.50 -80.22
CA THR A 527 -23.39 -12.25 -80.97
C THR A 527 -21.89 -12.12 -81.33
N GLY A 528 -21.50 -11.29 -82.31
CA GLY A 528 -20.09 -11.16 -82.75
C GLY A 528 -19.74 -12.02 -83.97
N ASP A 529 -18.55 -12.64 -84.01
CA ASP A 529 -18.14 -13.50 -85.14
C ASP A 529 -18.79 -14.90 -85.09
N LEU A 530 -19.87 -15.08 -85.86
CA LEU A 530 -20.65 -16.32 -85.87
C LEU A 530 -20.05 -17.40 -86.79
N LYS A 531 -18.91 -17.17 -87.46
CA LYS A 531 -18.38 -18.07 -88.50
C LYS A 531 -17.70 -19.32 -87.96
N LYS A 532 -17.37 -19.35 -86.66
CA LYS A 532 -16.78 -20.51 -85.98
C LYS A 532 -17.85 -21.27 -85.18
N ILE A 533 -17.67 -22.58 -85.00
CA ILE A 533 -18.48 -23.38 -84.07
C ILE A 533 -18.20 -22.93 -82.63
N ALA A 534 -19.18 -23.07 -81.74
CA ALA A 534 -19.00 -22.70 -80.33
C ALA A 534 -19.85 -23.59 -79.41
N SER A 535 -19.46 -23.75 -78.15
CA SER A 535 -20.26 -24.48 -77.17
C SER A 535 -20.25 -23.84 -75.79
N VAL A 536 -21.26 -24.13 -74.98
CA VAL A 536 -21.38 -23.71 -73.58
C VAL A 536 -22.12 -24.78 -72.79
N HIS A 537 -21.66 -25.06 -71.57
CA HIS A 537 -22.34 -25.91 -70.61
C HIS A 537 -23.33 -25.08 -69.77
N TRP A 538 -24.44 -25.66 -69.33
CA TRP A 538 -25.34 -25.03 -68.36
C TRP A 538 -25.64 -25.96 -67.20
N GLU A 539 -25.80 -25.39 -66.02
CA GLU A 539 -26.14 -26.10 -64.78
C GLU A 539 -27.15 -25.30 -63.96
N VAL A 540 -27.94 -26.01 -63.14
CA VAL A 540 -28.91 -25.45 -62.20
C VAL A 540 -28.44 -25.69 -60.77
N SER A 541 -28.59 -24.69 -59.92
CA SER A 541 -28.34 -24.80 -58.48
C SER A 541 -29.39 -24.03 -57.69
N GLY A 542 -29.70 -24.46 -56.47
CA GLY A 542 -30.49 -23.65 -55.52
C GLY A 542 -29.81 -22.30 -55.22
N LYS A 543 -30.59 -21.27 -54.87
CA LYS A 543 -30.11 -19.91 -54.65
C LYS A 543 -30.75 -19.27 -53.41
N GLY A 544 -29.95 -18.62 -52.56
CA GLY A 544 -30.43 -17.85 -51.41
C GLY A 544 -30.79 -18.69 -50.17
N ASP A 545 -31.41 -18.05 -49.17
CA ASP A 545 -31.79 -18.68 -47.90
C ASP A 545 -33.01 -19.62 -48.03
N SER A 546 -33.83 -19.42 -49.08
CA SER A 546 -34.90 -20.31 -49.52
C SER A 546 -34.51 -20.96 -50.85
N ALA A 547 -33.41 -21.72 -50.86
CA ALA A 547 -32.90 -22.33 -52.08
C ALA A 547 -33.70 -23.58 -52.46
N ALA A 548 -34.15 -23.64 -53.71
CA ALA A 548 -34.78 -24.85 -54.25
C ALA A 548 -33.78 -26.02 -54.26
N SER A 549 -34.18 -27.11 -53.63
CA SER A 549 -33.60 -28.44 -53.66
C SER A 549 -33.83 -29.12 -55.02
N LEU A 550 -32.73 -29.35 -55.74
CA LEU A 550 -32.75 -29.98 -57.07
C LEU A 550 -33.28 -31.42 -57.09
N SER A 551 -33.37 -32.06 -55.92
CA SER A 551 -33.83 -33.45 -55.79
C SER A 551 -35.31 -33.58 -55.45
N THR A 552 -35.93 -32.54 -54.90
CA THR A 552 -37.32 -32.55 -54.45
C THR A 552 -38.18 -31.63 -55.31
N ASP A 553 -37.68 -30.45 -55.65
CA ASP A 553 -38.50 -29.37 -56.24
C ASP A 553 -38.31 -29.33 -57.77
N LEU A 554 -37.28 -30.00 -58.29
CA LEU A 554 -37.04 -30.17 -59.72
C LEU A 554 -37.23 -31.61 -60.14
N LEU A 555 -37.68 -31.81 -61.39
CA LEU A 555 -37.77 -33.14 -61.99
C LEU A 555 -36.37 -33.76 -62.06
N ASN A 556 -36.16 -34.85 -61.31
CA ASN A 556 -34.86 -35.49 -61.15
C ASN A 556 -34.43 -36.27 -62.41
N ALA A 557 -33.93 -35.52 -63.39
CA ALA A 557 -33.24 -36.01 -64.57
C ALA A 557 -32.02 -35.13 -64.82
N LEU A 558 -30.89 -35.74 -65.19
CA LEU A 558 -29.65 -35.01 -65.52
C LEU A 558 -29.88 -33.93 -66.58
N GLU A 559 -30.75 -34.20 -67.56
CA GLU A 559 -31.11 -33.27 -68.64
C GLU A 559 -31.90 -32.03 -68.15
N ASN A 560 -32.43 -32.06 -66.93
CA ASN A 560 -33.22 -30.98 -66.32
C ASN A 560 -32.37 -30.05 -65.45
N THR A 561 -31.21 -30.52 -64.97
CA THR A 561 -30.34 -29.75 -64.08
C THR A 561 -28.99 -29.40 -64.71
N GLN A 562 -28.64 -30.01 -65.85
CA GLN A 562 -27.44 -29.64 -66.60
C GLN A 562 -27.48 -30.09 -68.07
N GLY A 563 -26.62 -29.49 -68.91
CA GLY A 563 -26.42 -29.94 -70.29
C GLY A 563 -25.49 -29.06 -71.11
N ASP A 564 -25.19 -29.50 -72.34
CA ASP A 564 -24.34 -28.77 -73.27
C ASP A 564 -25.13 -28.16 -74.43
N ILE A 565 -24.83 -26.91 -74.75
CA ILE A 565 -25.34 -26.17 -75.91
C ILE A 565 -24.21 -26.03 -76.92
N ASN A 566 -24.38 -26.63 -78.09
CA ASN A 566 -23.45 -26.55 -79.21
C ASN A 566 -24.04 -25.69 -80.35
N PHE A 567 -23.42 -24.54 -80.63
CA PHE A 567 -23.74 -23.67 -81.75
C PHE A 567 -22.96 -24.07 -83.01
N ALA A 568 -23.68 -24.40 -84.08
CA ALA A 568 -23.08 -24.55 -85.39
C ALA A 568 -22.59 -23.19 -85.94
N SER A 569 -21.75 -23.21 -86.98
CA SER A 569 -21.38 -21.99 -87.71
C SER A 569 -22.65 -21.27 -88.20
N GLY A 570 -22.77 -19.97 -87.91
CA GLY A 570 -23.91 -19.13 -88.24
C GLY A 570 -25.09 -19.19 -87.27
N GLU A 571 -25.10 -20.12 -86.30
CA GLU A 571 -26.21 -20.28 -85.35
C GLU A 571 -26.19 -19.21 -84.24
N ALA A 572 -27.33 -18.56 -83.98
CA ALA A 572 -27.40 -17.39 -83.10
C ALA A 572 -28.10 -17.64 -81.75
N SER A 573 -28.87 -18.72 -81.55
CA SER A 573 -29.57 -18.95 -80.27
C SER A 573 -30.03 -20.40 -80.04
N LYS A 574 -30.14 -20.82 -78.77
CA LYS A 574 -30.80 -22.08 -78.32
C LYS A 574 -31.62 -21.86 -77.03
N LYS A 575 -32.42 -22.84 -76.61
CA LYS A 575 -33.26 -22.80 -75.40
C LYS A 575 -32.82 -23.82 -74.34
N ILE A 576 -33.12 -23.52 -73.08
CA ILE A 576 -33.01 -24.37 -71.89
C ILE A 576 -34.40 -24.42 -71.25
N GLU A 577 -34.88 -25.61 -70.89
CA GLU A 577 -36.15 -25.83 -70.19
C GLU A 577 -35.88 -26.51 -68.84
N ILE A 578 -36.30 -25.87 -67.76
CA ILE A 578 -36.20 -26.41 -66.39
C ILE A 578 -37.59 -26.74 -65.88
N LYS A 579 -37.81 -28.00 -65.49
CA LYS A 579 -39.10 -28.52 -65.00
C LYS A 579 -39.09 -28.59 -63.47
N VAL A 580 -39.95 -27.79 -62.86
CA VAL A 580 -40.22 -27.72 -61.41
C VAL A 580 -41.38 -28.65 -61.08
N LEU A 581 -41.23 -29.54 -60.10
CA LEU A 581 -42.27 -30.45 -59.64
C LEU A 581 -43.31 -29.68 -58.82
N GLY A 582 -44.59 -30.04 -58.98
CA GLY A 582 -45.65 -29.52 -58.15
C GLY A 582 -46.11 -30.53 -57.09
N ASP A 583 -46.46 -30.07 -55.89
CA ASP A 583 -47.02 -30.89 -54.83
C ASP A 583 -48.07 -30.16 -53.95
N THR A 584 -48.40 -30.71 -52.77
CA THR A 584 -49.46 -30.16 -51.89
C THR A 584 -48.97 -29.84 -50.48
N VAL A 585 -47.65 -29.71 -50.30
CA VAL A 585 -46.97 -29.44 -49.04
C VAL A 585 -46.70 -27.95 -48.96
N PHE A 586 -47.10 -27.32 -47.84
CA PHE A 586 -46.75 -25.92 -47.62
C PHE A 586 -45.24 -25.73 -47.48
N GLU A 587 -44.66 -25.05 -48.46
CA GLU A 587 -43.26 -24.65 -48.48
C GLU A 587 -43.14 -23.12 -48.57
N ALA A 588 -41.95 -22.56 -48.38
CA ALA A 588 -41.75 -21.12 -48.59
C ALA A 588 -41.54 -20.85 -50.10
N ASP A 589 -41.68 -19.62 -50.58
CA ASP A 589 -41.22 -19.30 -51.95
C ASP A 589 -39.70 -19.57 -52.06
N GLU A 590 -39.30 -20.27 -53.11
CA GLU A 590 -37.93 -20.77 -53.29
C GLU A 590 -37.25 -20.23 -54.55
N GLU A 591 -35.92 -20.21 -54.59
CA GLU A 591 -35.16 -19.76 -55.77
C GLU A 591 -34.13 -20.80 -56.26
N PHE A 592 -33.97 -20.87 -57.59
CA PHE A 592 -32.85 -21.53 -58.25
C PHE A 592 -32.16 -20.61 -59.25
N SER A 593 -30.92 -20.93 -59.60
CA SER A 593 -30.12 -20.22 -60.59
C SER A 593 -29.72 -21.16 -61.73
N VAL A 594 -29.76 -20.64 -62.95
CA VAL A 594 -29.24 -21.30 -64.15
C VAL A 594 -27.95 -20.60 -64.55
N LYS A 595 -26.84 -21.34 -64.61
CA LYS A 595 -25.50 -20.80 -64.88
C LYS A 595 -24.91 -21.41 -66.14
N LEU A 596 -24.41 -20.55 -67.02
CA LEU A 596 -23.59 -20.93 -68.17
C LEU A 596 -22.10 -21.02 -67.78
N SER A 597 -21.42 -22.05 -68.24
CA SER A 597 -20.00 -22.36 -67.98
C SER A 597 -19.38 -23.10 -69.18
N GLY A 598 -18.10 -23.47 -69.12
CA GLY A 598 -17.49 -24.33 -70.16
C GLY A 598 -17.54 -23.75 -71.60
N ALA A 599 -17.41 -22.43 -71.74
CA ALA A 599 -17.48 -21.75 -73.02
C ALA A 599 -16.29 -22.10 -73.94
N VAL A 600 -16.55 -22.61 -75.15
CA VAL A 600 -15.54 -22.93 -76.17
C VAL A 600 -15.82 -22.12 -77.44
N GLY A 601 -14.83 -21.36 -77.90
CA GLY A 601 -14.93 -20.52 -79.10
C GLY A 601 -15.80 -19.26 -78.95
N ILE A 602 -16.23 -18.94 -77.72
CA ILE A 602 -17.09 -17.79 -77.36
C ILE A 602 -16.71 -17.26 -75.97
N LYS A 603 -17.12 -16.02 -75.68
CA LYS A 603 -17.07 -15.36 -74.38
C LYS A 603 -18.47 -15.24 -73.76
N LEU A 604 -18.60 -15.43 -72.45
CA LEU A 604 -19.89 -15.26 -71.76
C LEU A 604 -20.11 -13.79 -71.38
N ALA A 605 -21.17 -13.18 -71.89
CA ALA A 605 -21.55 -11.79 -71.63
C ALA A 605 -22.67 -11.66 -70.57
N GLN A 606 -23.64 -12.58 -70.55
CA GLN A 606 -24.60 -12.75 -69.44
C GLN A 606 -24.69 -14.25 -69.15
N SER A 607 -24.12 -14.69 -68.03
CA SER A 607 -23.92 -16.12 -67.73
C SER A 607 -24.88 -16.69 -66.70
N THR A 608 -25.76 -15.89 -66.10
CA THR A 608 -26.68 -16.35 -65.05
C THR A 608 -28.09 -15.82 -65.24
N ALA A 609 -29.07 -16.65 -64.87
CA ALA A 609 -30.48 -16.33 -64.73
C ALA A 609 -31.06 -16.97 -63.45
N VAL A 610 -32.20 -16.47 -62.96
CA VAL A 610 -32.84 -16.89 -61.71
C VAL A 610 -34.28 -17.33 -61.97
N GLY A 611 -34.67 -18.48 -61.42
CA GLY A 611 -36.05 -18.95 -61.32
C GLY A 611 -36.56 -18.80 -59.89
N ILE A 612 -37.78 -18.30 -59.72
CA ILE A 612 -38.49 -18.21 -58.44
C ILE A 612 -39.72 -19.12 -58.49
N ILE A 613 -39.78 -20.08 -57.57
CA ILE A 613 -40.86 -21.02 -57.37
C ILE A 613 -41.77 -20.43 -56.28
N LEU A 614 -43.04 -20.20 -56.60
CA LEU A 614 -43.99 -19.61 -55.66
C LEU A 614 -44.88 -20.71 -55.06
N ASN A 615 -44.93 -20.77 -53.73
CA ASN A 615 -45.78 -21.72 -53.01
C ASN A 615 -47.27 -21.34 -53.15
N ASP A 616 -48.14 -22.33 -53.38
CA ASP A 616 -49.58 -22.16 -53.42
C ASP A 616 -50.42 -23.06 -52.50
N ASP A 617 -49.77 -23.68 -51.50
CA ASP A 617 -50.38 -24.53 -50.46
C ASP A 617 -50.72 -23.82 -49.13
N PRO A 618 -51.54 -24.43 -48.24
CA PRO A 618 -51.98 -23.82 -46.96
C PRO A 618 -51.04 -24.08 -45.74
N GLU A 619 -50.69 -23.04 -44.99
CA GLU A 619 -49.76 -23.04 -43.83
C GLU A 619 -50.24 -23.85 -42.57
N PRO A 620 -49.35 -24.57 -41.84
CA PRO A 620 -49.67 -25.26 -40.57
C PRO A 620 -49.65 -24.36 -39.30
N PRO A 621 -50.24 -24.79 -38.16
CA PRO A 621 -50.34 -23.98 -36.92
C PRO A 621 -48.99 -23.74 -36.20
N LYS A 622 -48.81 -22.55 -35.60
CA LYS A 622 -47.54 -22.01 -35.05
C LYS A 622 -47.51 -21.90 -33.51
N ASN A 623 -46.33 -22.13 -32.91
CA ASN A 623 -46.04 -22.03 -31.47
C ASN A 623 -45.99 -20.58 -30.93
N SER A 624 -46.42 -20.42 -29.69
CA SER A 624 -46.50 -19.19 -28.90
C SER A 624 -45.48 -19.25 -27.76
N SER A 625 -45.09 -18.08 -27.22
CA SER A 625 -44.10 -18.00 -26.14
C SER A 625 -44.76 -17.93 -24.74
N PRO A 626 -44.07 -18.39 -23.68
CA PRO A 626 -44.52 -18.29 -22.30
C PRO A 626 -44.81 -16.86 -21.85
N THR A 627 -45.85 -16.68 -21.04
CA THR A 627 -46.23 -15.41 -20.39
C THR A 627 -46.23 -15.56 -18.86
N GLY A 628 -46.30 -14.46 -18.10
CA GLY A 628 -46.32 -14.47 -16.63
C GLY A 628 -44.96 -14.20 -15.97
N THR A 629 -44.84 -14.46 -14.67
CA THR A 629 -43.64 -14.12 -13.89
C THR A 629 -43.11 -15.29 -13.07
N LEU A 630 -41.79 -15.40 -13.00
CA LEU A 630 -41.05 -16.32 -12.13
C LEU A 630 -40.24 -15.51 -11.12
N THR A 631 -40.58 -15.60 -9.83
CA THR A 631 -39.88 -14.86 -8.76
C THR A 631 -39.46 -15.79 -7.63
N ILE A 632 -38.52 -15.33 -6.80
CA ILE A 632 -38.04 -16.02 -5.61
C ILE A 632 -38.67 -15.36 -4.37
N GLN A 633 -39.09 -16.15 -3.39
CA GLN A 633 -39.66 -15.69 -2.12
C GLN A 633 -38.86 -16.24 -0.93
N GLY A 634 -38.73 -15.44 0.13
CA GLY A 634 -37.97 -15.78 1.34
C GLY A 634 -36.79 -14.83 1.57
N GLU A 635 -36.23 -14.88 2.79
CA GLU A 635 -35.03 -14.11 3.14
C GLU A 635 -33.77 -14.83 2.68
N VAL A 636 -32.84 -14.07 2.09
CA VAL A 636 -31.66 -14.59 1.41
C VAL A 636 -30.48 -14.64 2.38
N LEU A 637 -30.60 -15.52 3.38
CA LEU A 637 -29.63 -15.71 4.46
C LEU A 637 -29.15 -17.16 4.49
N LEU A 638 -27.91 -17.39 4.94
CA LEU A 638 -27.40 -18.73 5.20
C LEU A 638 -28.37 -19.56 6.05
N ASN A 639 -28.56 -20.84 5.70
CA ASN A 639 -29.47 -21.81 6.33
C ASN A 639 -30.97 -21.54 6.15
N ASN A 640 -31.39 -20.40 5.58
CA ASN A 640 -32.79 -20.18 5.26
C ASN A 640 -33.22 -20.96 4.02
N THR A 641 -34.53 -21.23 3.93
CA THR A 641 -35.15 -21.82 2.74
C THR A 641 -35.85 -20.74 1.92
N ILE A 642 -35.51 -20.64 0.64
CA ILE A 642 -36.19 -19.80 -0.34
C ILE A 642 -37.02 -20.66 -1.31
N GLU A 643 -38.11 -20.11 -1.83
CA GLU A 643 -39.09 -20.84 -2.63
C GLU A 643 -39.42 -20.12 -3.95
N VAL A 644 -39.66 -20.90 -4.99
CA VAL A 644 -40.11 -20.41 -6.29
C VAL A 644 -41.58 -20.01 -6.25
N ASN A 645 -41.89 -18.80 -6.68
CA ASN A 645 -43.25 -18.35 -6.98
C ASN A 645 -43.45 -18.29 -8.50
N ASN A 646 -44.03 -19.35 -9.05
CA ASN A 646 -44.25 -19.52 -10.48
C ASN A 646 -45.68 -19.12 -10.88
N LYS A 647 -45.81 -18.08 -11.71
CA LYS A 647 -47.07 -17.63 -12.31
C LYS A 647 -47.03 -17.68 -13.84
N LEU A 648 -46.21 -18.56 -14.41
CA LEU A 648 -46.10 -18.73 -15.84
C LEU A 648 -47.39 -19.33 -16.43
N ALA A 649 -47.71 -18.94 -17.65
CA ALA A 649 -48.84 -19.41 -18.43
C ALA A 649 -48.47 -19.46 -19.91
N ASP A 650 -48.96 -20.48 -20.62
CA ASP A 650 -48.77 -20.63 -22.07
C ASP A 650 -50.12 -20.82 -22.75
N ILE A 651 -50.33 -20.11 -23.86
CA ILE A 651 -51.56 -20.19 -24.67
C ILE A 651 -51.67 -21.52 -25.41
N ASP A 652 -50.54 -22.15 -25.74
CA ASP A 652 -50.50 -23.46 -26.41
C ASP A 652 -50.64 -24.62 -25.41
N GLY A 653 -50.80 -24.30 -24.12
CA GLY A 653 -50.91 -25.24 -23.02
C GLY A 653 -49.57 -25.50 -22.35
N MET A 654 -49.55 -25.60 -21.02
CA MET A 654 -48.32 -25.69 -20.23
C MET A 654 -48.18 -27.09 -19.62
N GLY A 655 -47.12 -27.80 -20.00
CA GLY A 655 -46.80 -29.11 -19.44
C GLY A 655 -46.15 -29.04 -18.05
N LYS A 656 -45.61 -30.17 -17.60
CA LYS A 656 -44.96 -30.28 -16.28
C LYS A 656 -43.71 -29.38 -16.23
N VAL A 657 -43.64 -28.49 -15.24
CA VAL A 657 -42.50 -27.61 -14.99
C VAL A 657 -41.41 -28.34 -14.20
N SER A 658 -40.16 -28.11 -14.60
CA SER A 658 -38.94 -28.47 -13.91
C SER A 658 -38.13 -27.22 -13.56
N TYR A 659 -37.39 -27.23 -12.44
CA TYR A 659 -36.59 -26.10 -11.99
C TYR A 659 -35.10 -26.42 -12.00
N GLN A 660 -34.27 -25.38 -12.08
CA GLN A 660 -32.84 -25.42 -11.85
C GLN A 660 -32.41 -24.11 -11.19
N TRP A 661 -31.88 -24.17 -9.97
CA TRP A 661 -31.31 -23.01 -9.29
C TRP A 661 -29.89 -22.72 -9.77
N ASN A 662 -29.52 -21.45 -9.81
CA ASN A 662 -28.20 -20.98 -10.24
C ASN A 662 -27.65 -19.99 -9.20
N ALA A 663 -26.36 -20.06 -8.92
CA ALA A 663 -25.60 -19.09 -8.14
C ALA A 663 -24.67 -18.32 -9.09
N ASP A 664 -24.77 -16.99 -9.12
CA ASP A 664 -24.07 -16.11 -10.07
C ASP A 664 -24.15 -16.59 -11.53
N GLY A 665 -25.35 -17.03 -11.92
CA GLY A 665 -25.63 -17.54 -13.26
C GLY A 665 -25.16 -18.98 -13.53
N THR A 666 -24.48 -19.64 -12.59
CA THR A 666 -24.01 -21.03 -12.74
C THR A 666 -24.92 -22.01 -12.02
N ALA A 667 -25.28 -23.12 -12.68
CA ALA A 667 -26.17 -24.13 -12.12
C ALA A 667 -25.63 -24.73 -10.81
N ILE A 668 -26.47 -24.73 -9.77
CA ILE A 668 -26.20 -25.42 -8.52
C ILE A 668 -26.55 -26.90 -8.71
N ASN A 669 -25.55 -27.77 -8.61
CA ASN A 669 -25.72 -29.19 -8.90
C ASN A 669 -26.83 -29.82 -8.02
N GLY A 670 -27.81 -30.47 -8.67
CA GLY A 670 -28.92 -31.15 -7.99
C GLY A 670 -30.03 -30.24 -7.42
N ALA A 671 -29.89 -28.91 -7.51
CA ALA A 671 -30.89 -27.98 -7.00
C ALA A 671 -32.03 -27.79 -8.01
N THR A 672 -32.90 -28.80 -8.10
CA THR A 672 -34.03 -28.83 -9.07
C THR A 672 -35.41 -28.73 -8.42
N ASP A 673 -35.48 -28.65 -7.09
CA ASP A 673 -36.72 -28.51 -6.34
C ASP A 673 -37.25 -27.07 -6.37
N ALA A 674 -38.55 -26.91 -6.12
CA ALA A 674 -39.17 -25.59 -5.99
C ALA A 674 -38.69 -24.82 -4.74
N LYS A 675 -37.95 -25.47 -3.83
CA LYS A 675 -37.36 -24.89 -2.63
C LYS A 675 -35.85 -25.10 -2.66
N LEU A 676 -35.11 -24.12 -2.16
CA LEU A 676 -33.65 -24.19 -1.99
C LEU A 676 -33.29 -23.81 -0.56
N ILE A 677 -32.55 -24.68 0.12
CA ILE A 677 -31.89 -24.34 1.38
C ILE A 677 -30.56 -23.68 1.02
N ILE A 678 -30.34 -22.47 1.52
CA ILE A 678 -29.11 -21.71 1.28
C ILE A 678 -27.99 -22.32 2.12
N THR A 679 -26.87 -22.68 1.49
CA THR A 679 -25.69 -23.26 2.15
C THR A 679 -24.50 -22.31 2.12
N ASP A 680 -23.44 -22.64 2.85
CA ASP A 680 -22.21 -21.81 2.93
C ASP A 680 -21.62 -21.48 1.57
N SER A 681 -21.67 -22.41 0.61
CA SER A 681 -21.12 -22.21 -0.73
C SER A 681 -21.89 -21.18 -1.59
N MET A 682 -23.04 -20.72 -1.08
CA MET A 682 -23.89 -19.70 -1.70
C MET A 682 -23.71 -18.33 -1.05
N VAL A 683 -23.09 -18.23 0.13
CA VAL A 683 -22.79 -16.96 0.81
C VAL A 683 -21.90 -16.10 -0.09
N GLY A 684 -22.22 -14.80 -0.19
CA GLY A 684 -21.54 -13.87 -1.09
C GLY A 684 -21.99 -13.94 -2.56
N LYS A 685 -22.93 -14.83 -2.91
CA LYS A 685 -23.45 -14.98 -4.28
C LYS A 685 -24.87 -14.48 -4.43
N THR A 686 -25.28 -14.21 -5.68
CA THR A 686 -26.67 -13.96 -6.05
C THR A 686 -27.32 -15.25 -6.55
N LEU A 687 -28.60 -15.47 -6.25
CA LEU A 687 -29.34 -16.67 -6.62
C LEU A 687 -30.41 -16.37 -7.67
N SER A 688 -30.61 -17.28 -8.62
CA SER A 688 -31.69 -17.23 -9.61
C SER A 688 -32.24 -18.63 -9.87
N VAL A 689 -33.42 -18.75 -10.48
CA VAL A 689 -34.02 -20.04 -10.84
C VAL A 689 -34.54 -20.04 -12.27
N THR A 690 -34.30 -21.13 -12.99
CA THR A 690 -34.81 -21.37 -14.35
C THR A 690 -35.92 -22.41 -14.31
N ALA A 691 -37.10 -22.08 -14.80
CA ALA A 691 -38.21 -22.99 -15.02
C ALA A 691 -38.22 -23.48 -16.48
N SER A 692 -38.38 -24.79 -16.71
CA SER A 692 -38.46 -25.40 -18.05
C SER A 692 -39.65 -26.36 -18.17
N TYR A 693 -40.36 -26.36 -19.30
CA TYR A 693 -41.50 -27.26 -19.58
C TYR A 693 -41.65 -27.56 -21.09
N LEU A 694 -42.50 -28.54 -21.43
CA LEU A 694 -42.99 -28.76 -22.81
C LEU A 694 -44.42 -28.21 -22.92
N ASP A 695 -44.74 -27.48 -23.99
CA ASP A 695 -46.10 -27.00 -24.22
C ASP A 695 -47.03 -28.06 -24.86
N GLY A 696 -48.28 -27.70 -25.15
CA GLY A 696 -49.26 -28.58 -25.76
C GLY A 696 -49.00 -28.91 -27.24
N LEU A 697 -48.06 -28.21 -27.89
CA LEU A 697 -47.54 -28.53 -29.22
C LEU A 697 -46.23 -29.33 -29.16
N GLY A 698 -45.71 -29.62 -27.96
CA GLY A 698 -44.50 -30.39 -27.73
C GLY A 698 -43.21 -29.56 -27.83
N LYS A 699 -43.28 -28.23 -27.83
CA LYS A 699 -42.11 -27.34 -27.84
C LYS A 699 -41.55 -27.17 -26.43
N ALA A 700 -40.23 -27.19 -26.31
CA ALA A 700 -39.54 -26.93 -25.05
C ALA A 700 -39.38 -25.43 -24.79
N GLU A 701 -39.89 -24.98 -23.64
CA GLU A 701 -39.92 -23.59 -23.21
C GLU A 701 -39.16 -23.39 -21.89
N LYS A 702 -38.53 -22.20 -21.73
CA LYS A 702 -37.72 -21.86 -20.53
C LYS A 702 -37.88 -20.39 -20.12
N VAL A 703 -37.94 -20.13 -18.81
CA VAL A 703 -37.94 -18.77 -18.24
C VAL A 703 -37.05 -18.73 -16.99
N THR A 704 -36.22 -17.69 -16.85
CA THR A 704 -35.32 -17.48 -15.69
C THR A 704 -35.78 -16.28 -14.86
N SER A 705 -35.71 -16.39 -13.53
CA SER A 705 -36.05 -15.30 -12.61
C SER A 705 -35.00 -14.19 -12.62
N ALA A 706 -35.34 -13.02 -12.07
CA ALA A 706 -34.32 -12.06 -11.64
C ALA A 706 -33.43 -12.65 -10.53
N SER A 707 -32.20 -12.15 -10.41
CA SER A 707 -31.29 -12.52 -9.32
C SER A 707 -31.73 -11.92 -7.99
N THR A 708 -31.50 -12.64 -6.88
CA THR A 708 -31.68 -12.13 -5.51
C THR A 708 -30.64 -11.07 -5.15
N VAL A 709 -30.80 -10.44 -3.98
CA VAL A 709 -29.68 -9.81 -3.27
C VAL A 709 -28.60 -10.85 -2.93
N VAL A 710 -27.40 -10.38 -2.60
CA VAL A 710 -26.29 -11.24 -2.15
C VAL A 710 -26.69 -11.96 -0.86
N VAL A 711 -26.40 -13.26 -0.80
CA VAL A 711 -26.60 -14.07 0.41
C VAL A 711 -25.68 -13.60 1.53
N LYS A 712 -26.25 -13.24 2.70
CA LYS A 712 -25.49 -12.89 3.91
C LYS A 712 -25.23 -14.10 4.82
N GLY A 713 -24.12 -14.07 5.56
CA GLY A 713 -23.77 -15.08 6.54
C GLY A 713 -24.48 -14.85 7.88
N VAL A 714 -25.04 -15.94 8.43
CA VAL A 714 -25.56 -15.98 9.80
C VAL A 714 -25.04 -17.27 10.43
N TYR A 715 -24.15 -17.14 11.39
CA TYR A 715 -23.43 -18.25 12.02
C TYR A 715 -23.95 -18.43 13.46
N ASN A 716 -24.59 -19.57 13.73
CA ASN A 716 -25.05 -19.91 15.07
C ASN A 716 -24.28 -21.15 15.54
N GLY A 717 -23.56 -20.98 16.65
CA GLY A 717 -22.84 -22.04 17.33
C GLY A 717 -23.73 -22.98 18.11
N THR A 718 -23.08 -23.74 18.97
CA THR A 718 -23.61 -24.83 19.76
C THR A 718 -23.33 -24.58 21.24
N ALA A 719 -23.57 -25.57 22.10
CA ALA A 719 -23.21 -25.45 23.52
C ALA A 719 -21.77 -25.91 23.83
N GLY A 720 -20.91 -25.98 22.82
CA GLY A 720 -19.50 -26.35 22.98
C GLY A 720 -18.60 -25.41 22.21
N ASN A 721 -17.29 -25.54 22.39
CA ASN A 721 -16.30 -24.64 21.81
C ASN A 721 -16.31 -24.66 20.28
N ASP A 722 -16.80 -23.59 19.69
CA ASP A 722 -16.96 -23.42 18.26
C ASP A 722 -15.90 -22.47 17.68
N ARG A 723 -15.61 -22.65 16.39
CA ARG A 723 -14.70 -21.78 15.64
C ARG A 723 -15.37 -21.36 14.34
N TYR A 724 -15.74 -20.09 14.24
CA TYR A 724 -16.34 -19.50 13.05
C TYR A 724 -15.46 -18.42 12.46
N VAL A 725 -15.42 -18.41 11.14
CA VAL A 725 -14.80 -17.36 10.33
C VAL A 725 -15.87 -16.91 9.34
N GLY A 726 -16.20 -15.63 9.38
CA GLY A 726 -17.16 -14.97 8.52
C GLY A 726 -16.69 -14.83 7.09
N SER A 727 -17.52 -14.18 6.31
CA SER A 727 -17.26 -13.73 4.96
C SER A 727 -16.46 -12.42 4.97
N PHE A 728 -16.49 -11.66 3.86
CA PHE A 728 -15.95 -10.29 3.81
C PHE A 728 -17.11 -9.26 3.67
N LEU A 729 -18.27 -9.61 4.21
CA LEU A 729 -19.50 -8.80 4.24
C LEU A 729 -20.02 -8.73 5.67
N ASP A 730 -20.98 -7.84 5.95
CA ASP A 730 -21.64 -7.74 7.26
C ASP A 730 -22.28 -9.08 7.69
N ASP A 731 -21.66 -9.73 8.66
CA ASP A 731 -22.05 -11.02 9.22
C ASP A 731 -22.62 -10.90 10.63
N VAL A 732 -23.47 -11.87 10.99
CA VAL A 732 -23.98 -12.02 12.35
C VAL A 732 -23.56 -13.38 12.89
N MET A 733 -22.82 -13.39 13.99
CA MET A 733 -22.25 -14.59 14.61
C MET A 733 -22.63 -14.69 16.08
N SER A 734 -23.02 -15.88 16.51
CA SER A 734 -23.31 -16.21 17.91
C SER A 734 -22.61 -17.51 18.30
N GLY A 735 -21.77 -17.49 19.32
CA GLY A 735 -21.09 -18.67 19.88
C GLY A 735 -22.01 -19.55 20.71
N LEU A 736 -22.81 -18.93 21.59
CA LEU A 736 -23.71 -19.54 22.58
C LEU A 736 -22.97 -20.01 23.85
N ASP A 737 -22.89 -21.31 24.16
CA ASP A 737 -22.13 -21.75 25.33
C ASP A 737 -20.83 -22.40 24.84
N GLY A 738 -19.71 -22.17 25.54
CA GLY A 738 -18.42 -22.73 25.14
C GLY A 738 -17.34 -21.65 25.18
N ASN A 739 -16.09 -22.05 24.96
CA ASN A 739 -15.03 -21.08 24.70
C ASN A 739 -14.88 -20.97 23.18
N ASP A 740 -15.52 -19.98 22.61
CA ASP A 740 -15.69 -19.82 21.17
C ASP A 740 -14.64 -18.91 20.55
N SER A 741 -14.39 -19.10 19.26
CA SER A 741 -13.49 -18.27 18.47
C SER A 741 -14.22 -17.76 17.24
N LEU A 742 -14.60 -16.48 17.26
CA LEU A 742 -15.39 -15.83 16.24
C LEU A 742 -14.53 -14.78 15.50
N THR A 743 -14.49 -14.84 14.17
CA THR A 743 -13.75 -13.89 13.34
C THR A 743 -14.63 -13.34 12.22
N GLY A 744 -14.89 -12.03 12.20
CA GLY A 744 -15.69 -11.30 11.20
C GLY A 744 -15.04 -11.18 9.83
N ASN A 745 -13.76 -10.81 9.82
CA ASN A 745 -12.93 -10.41 8.68
C ASN A 745 -13.20 -9.00 8.19
N ALA A 746 -14.13 -8.78 7.27
CA ALA A 746 -14.39 -7.44 6.73
C ALA A 746 -15.89 -7.23 6.61
N GLY A 747 -16.36 -6.02 6.87
CA GLY A 747 -17.80 -5.74 6.96
C GLY A 747 -18.12 -5.09 8.29
N ALA A 748 -19.36 -4.63 8.48
CA ALA A 748 -19.82 -4.23 9.81
C ALA A 748 -20.45 -5.44 10.51
N ASP A 749 -19.63 -6.17 11.26
CA ASP A 749 -19.96 -7.47 11.80
C ASP A 749 -20.55 -7.38 13.22
N VAL A 750 -21.40 -8.34 13.56
CA VAL A 750 -21.96 -8.50 14.92
C VAL A 750 -21.56 -9.86 15.46
N LEU A 751 -20.61 -9.87 16.40
CA LEU A 751 -20.09 -11.07 17.03
C LEU A 751 -20.56 -11.13 18.49
N SER A 752 -21.21 -12.23 18.87
CA SER A 752 -21.60 -12.51 20.25
C SER A 752 -20.97 -13.82 20.70
N GLY A 753 -20.09 -13.79 21.71
CA GLY A 753 -19.47 -14.97 22.31
C GLY A 753 -20.52 -15.81 23.05
N GLY A 754 -21.00 -15.32 24.19
CA GLY A 754 -22.07 -15.95 24.96
C GLY A 754 -21.61 -16.34 26.35
N LEU A 755 -21.72 -17.62 26.74
CA LEU A 755 -21.20 -18.13 28.00
C LEU A 755 -19.84 -18.79 27.78
N GLY A 756 -18.81 -18.37 28.50
CA GLY A 756 -17.48 -18.99 28.44
C GLY A 756 -16.40 -17.94 28.23
N ASN A 757 -15.19 -18.37 27.91
CA ASN A 757 -14.09 -17.45 27.63
C ASN A 757 -13.87 -17.40 26.12
N ASP A 758 -14.41 -16.38 25.49
CA ASP A 758 -14.49 -16.26 24.04
C ASP A 758 -13.37 -15.39 23.46
N ILE A 759 -13.04 -15.65 22.20
CA ILE A 759 -12.11 -14.87 21.39
C ILE A 759 -12.88 -14.24 20.24
N LEU A 760 -12.95 -12.91 20.22
CA LEU A 760 -13.68 -12.14 19.22
C LEU A 760 -12.70 -11.32 18.39
N ASN A 761 -12.78 -11.43 17.07
CA ASN A 761 -12.02 -10.62 16.14
C ASN A 761 -12.98 -10.05 15.10
N GLY A 762 -13.35 -8.77 15.20
CA GLY A 762 -14.22 -8.12 14.21
C GLY A 762 -13.54 -8.05 12.84
N GLY A 763 -12.32 -7.53 12.83
CA GLY A 763 -11.52 -7.37 11.63
C GLY A 763 -11.62 -5.94 11.11
N VAL A 764 -11.81 -5.78 9.81
CA VAL A 764 -11.91 -4.49 9.11
C VAL A 764 -13.38 -4.06 9.08
N GLY A 765 -13.75 -2.99 9.77
CA GLY A 765 -15.15 -2.59 9.76
C GLY A 765 -15.54 -1.63 10.86
N ASN A 766 -16.83 -1.58 11.16
CA ASN A 766 -17.26 -0.98 12.42
C ASN A 766 -18.09 -2.06 13.09
N ASP A 767 -17.46 -2.80 13.99
CA ASP A 767 -17.99 -4.06 14.48
C ASP A 767 -18.66 -3.91 15.85
N ILE A 768 -19.51 -4.87 16.19
CA ILE A 768 -20.09 -5.04 17.52
C ILE A 768 -19.57 -6.35 18.10
N LEU A 769 -18.72 -6.24 19.11
CA LEU A 769 -18.09 -7.37 19.80
C LEU A 769 -18.70 -7.52 21.19
N ASN A 770 -19.57 -8.51 21.36
CA ASN A 770 -20.20 -8.83 22.64
C ASN A 770 -19.58 -10.11 23.21
N GLY A 771 -18.70 -10.00 24.21
CA GLY A 771 -18.07 -11.15 24.88
C GLY A 771 -19.12 -12.02 25.55
N GLY A 772 -19.85 -11.45 26.51
CA GLY A 772 -20.92 -12.13 27.22
C GLY A 772 -20.53 -12.39 28.66
N ASP A 773 -20.80 -13.59 29.16
CA ASP A 773 -20.42 -14.02 30.50
C ASP A 773 -19.11 -14.82 30.45
N GLY A 774 -18.05 -14.30 31.06
CA GLY A 774 -16.80 -15.04 31.25
C GLY A 774 -15.60 -14.11 31.28
N ILE A 775 -14.49 -14.54 30.68
CA ILE A 775 -13.32 -13.70 30.45
C ILE A 775 -13.04 -13.70 28.96
N ASP A 776 -13.53 -12.67 28.29
CA ASP A 776 -13.55 -12.59 26.84
C ASP A 776 -12.42 -11.71 26.31
N THR A 777 -11.88 -12.10 25.17
CA THR A 777 -10.74 -11.44 24.52
C THR A 777 -11.15 -10.89 23.15
N ALA A 778 -11.08 -9.57 22.98
CA ALA A 778 -11.15 -8.95 21.65
C ALA A 778 -9.73 -8.78 21.06
N ILE A 779 -9.55 -9.15 19.80
CA ILE A 779 -8.27 -9.09 19.07
C ILE A 779 -8.31 -7.94 18.05
N PHE A 780 -7.24 -7.17 18.00
CA PHE A 780 -7.04 -6.05 17.08
C PHE A 780 -5.71 -6.19 16.33
N SER A 781 -5.68 -5.75 15.07
CA SER A 781 -4.56 -6.00 14.15
C SER A 781 -3.33 -5.11 14.40
N GLY A 782 -3.52 -3.96 15.06
CA GLY A 782 -2.51 -2.92 15.26
C GLY A 782 -1.84 -2.94 16.61
N LYS A 783 -0.97 -1.96 16.85
CA LYS A 783 -0.33 -1.77 18.16
C LYS A 783 -1.27 -1.03 19.08
N LEU A 784 -1.14 -1.20 20.39
CA LEU A 784 -1.98 -0.50 21.36
C LEU A 784 -2.03 1.02 21.15
N ALA A 785 -0.89 1.62 20.77
CA ALA A 785 -0.77 3.05 20.51
C ALA A 785 -1.59 3.54 19.30
N ASP A 786 -1.97 2.65 18.39
CA ASP A 786 -2.77 2.95 17.21
C ASP A 786 -4.26 3.13 17.56
N TYR A 787 -4.70 2.73 18.74
CA TYR A 787 -6.11 2.79 19.13
C TYR A 787 -6.41 3.92 20.11
N LEU A 788 -7.66 4.37 20.09
CA LEU A 788 -8.25 5.26 21.07
C LEU A 788 -9.38 4.53 21.80
N PHE A 789 -9.20 4.35 23.11
CA PHE A 789 -10.21 3.70 23.95
C PHE A 789 -11.16 4.70 24.58
N ASN A 790 -12.44 4.34 24.60
CA ASN A 790 -13.43 4.98 25.43
C ASN A 790 -14.25 3.90 26.16
N PHE A 791 -13.71 3.46 27.31
CA PHE A 791 -14.33 2.46 28.17
C PHE A 791 -15.73 2.85 28.65
N SER A 792 -15.97 4.15 28.89
CA SER A 792 -17.28 4.63 29.33
C SER A 792 -18.36 4.47 28.27
N ALA A 793 -17.99 4.55 26.99
CA ALA A 793 -18.87 4.34 25.86
C ALA A 793 -18.85 2.90 25.31
N GLY A 794 -17.92 2.05 25.78
CA GLY A 794 -17.69 0.73 25.21
C GLY A 794 -17.24 0.79 23.76
N THR A 795 -16.33 1.71 23.43
CA THR A 795 -15.85 1.91 22.04
C THR A 795 -14.34 1.96 21.95
N ILE A 796 -13.81 1.46 20.83
CA ILE A 796 -12.40 1.51 20.46
C ILE A 796 -12.30 1.97 19.01
N SER A 797 -11.41 2.92 18.74
CA SER A 797 -11.23 3.51 17.41
C SER A 797 -9.79 3.33 16.94
N ASP A 798 -9.59 2.72 15.76
CA ASP A 798 -8.29 2.62 15.10
C ASP A 798 -7.92 3.94 14.40
N LYS A 799 -6.83 4.59 14.82
CA LYS A 799 -6.30 5.84 14.23
C LYS A 799 -5.77 5.64 12.82
N ARG A 800 -5.45 4.41 12.42
CA ARG A 800 -4.98 4.05 11.08
C ARG A 800 -6.13 3.78 10.12
N THR A 801 -7.34 3.60 10.65
CA THR A 801 -8.58 3.23 9.93
C THR A 801 -8.66 1.80 9.38
N THR A 802 -7.72 0.91 9.73
CA THR A 802 -7.71 -0.47 9.23
C THR A 802 -8.80 -1.31 9.88
N ASP A 803 -8.86 -1.33 11.21
CA ASP A 803 -9.89 -2.11 11.93
C ASP A 803 -11.19 -1.31 12.06
N GLY A 804 -11.10 0.02 12.04
CA GLY A 804 -12.22 0.97 12.07
C GLY A 804 -12.68 1.33 13.50
N ASN A 805 -13.99 1.55 13.69
CA ASN A 805 -14.56 1.99 14.97
C ASN A 805 -15.50 0.92 15.53
N ASP A 806 -15.04 0.23 16.57
CA ASP A 806 -15.73 -0.92 17.11
C ASP A 806 -16.41 -0.60 18.45
N ASN A 807 -17.55 -1.25 18.64
CA ASN A 807 -18.30 -1.27 19.88
C ASN A 807 -18.04 -2.59 20.59
N PHE A 808 -17.73 -2.55 21.88
CA PHE A 808 -17.55 -3.74 22.69
C PHE A 808 -18.45 -3.74 23.92
N LEU A 809 -18.93 -4.93 24.29
CA LEU A 809 -19.73 -5.18 25.48
C LEU A 809 -19.24 -6.49 26.13
N GLY A 810 -19.08 -6.50 27.45
CA GLY A 810 -18.67 -7.72 28.17
C GLY A 810 -17.33 -8.29 27.70
N VAL A 811 -16.40 -7.43 27.24
CA VAL A 811 -15.04 -7.83 26.85
C VAL A 811 -14.06 -7.32 27.89
N GLU A 812 -13.22 -8.20 28.43
CA GLU A 812 -12.31 -7.85 29.52
C GLU A 812 -10.83 -7.92 29.18
N LYS A 813 -10.50 -8.60 28.09
CA LYS A 813 -9.15 -8.62 27.54
C LYS A 813 -9.15 -8.04 26.13
N PHE A 814 -8.14 -7.25 25.84
CA PHE A 814 -7.89 -6.70 24.52
C PHE A 814 -6.48 -7.10 24.11
N GLU A 815 -6.34 -7.77 22.98
CA GLU A 815 -5.06 -8.19 22.43
C GLU A 815 -4.72 -7.33 21.21
N PHE A 816 -3.51 -6.76 21.23
CA PHE A 816 -2.93 -5.97 20.16
C PHE A 816 -1.70 -6.70 19.62
N SER A 817 -1.17 -6.23 18.48
CA SER A 817 0.05 -6.79 17.88
C SER A 817 1.30 -6.66 18.76
N ASP A 818 1.30 -5.84 19.81
CA ASP A 818 2.44 -5.61 20.71
C ASP A 818 2.17 -5.93 22.19
N LEU A 819 0.94 -5.73 22.69
CA LEU A 819 0.59 -5.80 24.10
C LEU A 819 -0.81 -6.39 24.32
N THR A 820 -1.11 -6.77 25.57
CA THR A 820 -2.48 -7.07 26.01
C THR A 820 -2.94 -6.05 27.06
N VAL A 821 -4.25 -5.82 27.13
CA VAL A 821 -4.89 -4.98 28.14
C VAL A 821 -5.95 -5.80 28.87
N ASN A 822 -5.81 -5.93 30.19
CA ASN A 822 -6.75 -6.62 31.08
C ASN A 822 -7.49 -5.60 31.95
N THR A 823 -8.76 -5.35 31.64
CA THR A 823 -9.57 -4.29 32.27
C THR A 823 -10.15 -4.73 33.62
N GLN A 824 -10.24 -6.04 33.89
CA GLN A 824 -10.75 -6.58 35.15
C GLN A 824 -9.76 -6.43 36.31
N LEU A 825 -8.47 -6.28 36.02
CA LEU A 825 -7.43 -6.34 37.05
C LEU A 825 -7.62 -5.28 38.14
N ARG A 826 -8.09 -4.07 37.81
CA ARG A 826 -8.38 -3.03 38.81
C ARG A 826 -9.44 -3.48 39.82
N ALA A 827 -10.51 -4.12 39.34
CA ALA A 827 -11.57 -4.64 40.20
C ALA A 827 -11.07 -5.83 41.05
N GLN A 828 -10.25 -6.72 40.48
CA GLN A 828 -9.62 -7.81 41.22
C GLN A 828 -8.69 -7.29 42.32
N PHE A 829 -7.86 -6.29 42.01
CA PHE A 829 -6.95 -5.65 42.96
C PHE A 829 -7.71 -5.02 44.13
N ALA A 830 -8.79 -4.29 43.85
CA ALA A 830 -9.66 -3.69 44.86
C ALA A 830 -10.41 -4.73 45.72
N SER A 831 -10.53 -5.98 45.26
CA SER A 831 -11.25 -7.04 45.97
C SER A 831 -10.45 -7.71 47.08
N ILE A 832 -9.15 -7.41 47.21
CA ILE A 832 -8.31 -7.84 48.33
C ILE A 832 -7.72 -6.62 49.07
N PRO A 833 -7.35 -6.74 50.37
CA PRO A 833 -6.69 -5.64 51.08
C PRO A 833 -5.40 -5.21 50.38
N GLU A 834 -5.22 -3.90 50.20
CA GLU A 834 -4.09 -3.30 49.48
C GLU A 834 -2.72 -3.76 50.02
N GLU A 835 -2.58 -3.91 51.33
CA GLU A 835 -1.36 -4.43 51.98
C GLU A 835 -0.99 -5.85 51.49
N LYS A 836 -1.99 -6.70 51.24
CA LYS A 836 -1.75 -8.04 50.68
C LYS A 836 -1.37 -7.96 49.21
N ALA A 837 -2.02 -7.09 48.44
CA ALA A 837 -1.72 -6.89 47.03
C ALA A 837 -0.29 -6.34 46.84
N LYS A 838 0.10 -5.35 47.67
CA LYS A 838 1.47 -4.82 47.77
C LYS A 838 2.46 -5.94 48.08
N SER A 839 2.16 -6.79 49.06
CA SER A 839 3.03 -7.92 49.41
C SER A 839 3.23 -8.90 48.24
N ILE A 840 2.22 -9.14 47.39
CA ILE A 840 2.36 -9.99 46.20
C ILE A 840 3.31 -9.34 45.20
N ILE A 841 3.15 -8.04 44.92
CA ILE A 841 4.06 -7.27 44.05
C ILE A 841 5.49 -7.30 44.59
N GLU A 842 5.67 -7.16 45.91
CA GLU A 842 6.99 -7.21 46.54
C GLU A 842 7.62 -8.61 46.51
N LEU A 843 6.81 -9.67 46.55
CA LEU A 843 7.30 -11.03 46.30
C LEU A 843 7.81 -11.19 44.88
N TYR A 844 7.21 -10.54 43.87
CA TYR A 844 7.74 -10.53 42.49
C TYR A 844 9.14 -9.91 42.46
N ILE A 845 9.34 -8.81 43.19
CA ILE A 845 10.63 -8.13 43.29
C ILE A 845 11.63 -9.02 44.03
N ALA A 846 11.24 -9.60 45.17
CA ALA A 846 12.11 -10.39 46.03
C ALA A 846 12.60 -11.66 45.34
N PHE A 847 11.73 -12.39 44.64
CA PHE A 847 12.09 -13.61 43.96
C PHE A 847 12.68 -13.34 42.57
N PHE A 848 11.99 -12.57 41.73
CA PHE A 848 12.31 -12.53 40.31
C PHE A 848 13.05 -11.28 39.86
N GLN A 849 13.27 -10.30 40.76
CA GLN A 849 13.83 -9.00 40.39
C GLN A 849 13.07 -8.38 39.20
N ARG A 850 11.73 -8.49 39.24
CA ARG A 850 10.82 -7.86 38.27
C ARG A 850 9.57 -7.30 38.96
N ILE A 851 8.88 -6.38 38.29
CA ILE A 851 7.49 -6.04 38.61
C ILE A 851 6.53 -7.04 37.91
N PRO A 852 5.32 -7.28 38.41
CA PRO A 852 4.37 -8.12 37.67
C PRO A 852 3.81 -7.38 36.44
N ASP A 853 3.49 -8.16 35.41
CA ASP A 853 2.53 -7.77 34.36
C ASP A 853 1.09 -8.00 34.86
N ALA A 854 0.10 -7.51 34.10
CA ALA A 854 -1.30 -7.60 34.50
C ALA A 854 -1.80 -9.03 34.65
N ASP A 855 -1.56 -9.90 33.68
CA ASP A 855 -2.05 -11.28 33.71
C ASP A 855 -1.43 -12.10 34.85
N GLY A 856 -0.12 -11.93 35.10
CA GLY A 856 0.56 -12.56 36.22
C GLY A 856 0.00 -12.08 37.56
N LEU A 857 -0.20 -10.77 37.73
CA LEU A 857 -0.78 -10.23 38.96
C LEU A 857 -2.22 -10.73 39.17
N ALA A 858 -3.06 -10.73 38.13
CA ALA A 858 -4.44 -11.20 38.15
C ALA A 858 -4.55 -12.64 38.71
N TYR A 859 -3.67 -13.53 38.24
CA TYR A 859 -3.62 -14.91 38.72
C TYR A 859 -3.37 -14.99 40.23
N TRP A 860 -2.34 -14.31 40.74
CA TRP A 860 -1.99 -14.39 42.16
C TRP A 860 -2.98 -13.68 43.08
N LEU A 861 -3.58 -12.58 42.63
CA LEU A 861 -4.68 -11.94 43.35
C LEU A 861 -5.85 -12.91 43.50
N SER A 862 -6.17 -13.66 42.44
CA SER A 862 -7.22 -14.68 42.46
C SER A 862 -6.90 -15.84 43.40
N GLU A 863 -5.66 -16.35 43.39
CA GLU A 863 -5.21 -17.38 44.32
C GLU A 863 -5.33 -16.96 45.79
N VAL A 864 -4.96 -15.71 46.10
CA VAL A 864 -5.08 -15.16 47.47
C VAL A 864 -6.55 -14.94 47.84
N LYS A 865 -7.38 -14.49 46.90
CA LYS A 865 -8.83 -14.38 47.07
C LYS A 865 -9.46 -15.76 47.36
N ASN A 866 -8.93 -16.82 46.75
CA ASN A 866 -9.32 -18.21 46.97
C ASN A 866 -8.72 -18.86 48.23
N GLY A 867 -8.03 -18.08 49.08
CA GLY A 867 -7.61 -18.50 50.41
C GLY A 867 -6.13 -18.89 50.55
N LYS A 868 -5.33 -18.78 49.48
CA LYS A 868 -3.88 -19.02 49.55
C LYS A 868 -3.20 -17.95 50.42
N THR A 869 -2.32 -18.36 51.33
CA THR A 869 -1.58 -17.40 52.17
C THR A 869 -0.42 -16.78 51.40
N LEU A 870 0.04 -15.59 51.80
CA LEU A 870 1.21 -14.94 51.17
C LEU A 870 2.48 -15.82 51.26
N GLU A 871 2.63 -16.59 52.34
CA GLU A 871 3.73 -17.54 52.48
C GLU A 871 3.66 -18.66 51.43
N GLN A 872 2.46 -19.20 51.19
CA GLN A 872 2.23 -20.20 50.13
C GLN A 872 2.45 -19.62 48.74
N VAL A 873 2.09 -18.35 48.50
CA VAL A 873 2.41 -17.63 47.25
C VAL A 873 3.93 -17.54 47.08
N GLY A 874 4.68 -17.10 48.09
CA GLY A 874 6.14 -17.03 48.03
C GLY A 874 6.81 -18.39 47.80
N ASN A 875 6.29 -19.48 48.38
CA ASN A 875 6.79 -20.82 48.09
C ASN A 875 6.53 -21.23 46.63
N ALA A 876 5.34 -20.92 46.10
CA ALA A 876 5.01 -21.19 44.70
C ALA A 876 5.84 -20.34 43.72
N PHE A 877 6.27 -19.13 44.11
CA PHE A 877 7.19 -18.30 43.31
C PHE A 877 8.55 -18.97 43.15
N TYR A 878 9.08 -19.59 44.20
CA TYR A 878 10.31 -20.36 44.09
C TYR A 878 10.16 -21.50 43.07
N GLU A 879 9.08 -22.27 43.17
CA GLU A 879 8.80 -23.39 42.25
C GLU A 879 8.66 -22.91 40.80
N ALA A 880 7.94 -21.80 40.60
CA ALA A 880 7.83 -21.16 39.30
C ALA A 880 9.20 -20.70 38.77
N GLY A 881 10.05 -20.13 39.63
CA GLY A 881 11.41 -19.74 39.28
C GLY A 881 12.26 -20.90 38.78
N VAL A 882 12.15 -22.07 39.41
CA VAL A 882 12.88 -23.28 38.99
C VAL A 882 12.49 -23.72 37.57
N ASN A 883 11.22 -23.57 37.18
CA ASN A 883 10.77 -23.88 35.82
C ASN A 883 11.36 -22.94 34.76
N TYR A 884 11.74 -21.72 35.15
CA TYR A 884 12.41 -20.72 34.29
C TYR A 884 13.84 -20.44 34.75
N SER A 885 14.59 -21.50 35.10
CA SER A 885 15.94 -21.40 35.69
C SER A 885 16.94 -20.56 34.88
N ALA A 886 16.86 -20.58 33.55
CA ALA A 886 17.71 -19.79 32.66
C ALA A 886 17.49 -18.26 32.79
N LEU A 887 16.25 -17.85 33.11
CA LEU A 887 15.87 -16.45 33.25
C LEU A 887 15.99 -15.97 34.71
N THR A 888 15.66 -16.82 35.67
CA THR A 888 15.55 -16.41 37.08
C THR A 888 16.75 -16.80 37.95
N GLY A 889 17.60 -17.73 37.49
CA GLY A 889 18.74 -18.25 38.26
C GLY A 889 18.37 -19.23 39.38
N TYR A 890 17.09 -19.55 39.58
CA TYR A 890 16.66 -20.57 40.53
C TYR A 890 16.87 -21.98 39.99
N SER A 891 17.17 -22.92 40.88
CA SER A 891 17.26 -24.35 40.54
C SER A 891 16.76 -25.23 41.67
N ALA A 892 16.31 -26.44 41.35
CA ALA A 892 15.90 -27.41 42.37
C ALA A 892 17.05 -27.75 43.36
N SER A 893 18.29 -27.60 42.92
CA SER A 893 19.51 -27.84 43.71
C SER A 893 20.08 -26.58 44.39
N MET A 894 19.40 -25.42 44.34
CA MET A 894 19.92 -24.19 44.93
C MET A 894 20.11 -24.33 46.44
N SER A 895 21.29 -23.95 46.94
CA SER A 895 21.58 -23.99 48.37
C SER A 895 20.77 -22.93 49.14
N ASN A 896 20.53 -23.18 50.42
CA ASN A 896 19.91 -22.17 51.30
C ASN A 896 20.73 -20.87 51.31
N THR A 897 22.06 -20.98 51.32
CA THR A 897 22.97 -19.83 51.26
C THR A 897 22.75 -18.98 50.01
N ASP A 898 22.67 -19.60 48.84
CA ASP A 898 22.48 -18.87 47.58
C ASP A 898 21.08 -18.25 47.51
N PHE A 899 20.07 -18.96 48.01
CA PHE A 899 18.70 -18.45 48.11
C PHE A 899 18.63 -17.21 49.01
N ILE A 900 19.17 -17.29 50.24
CA ILE A 900 19.18 -16.18 51.21
C ILE A 900 19.89 -14.97 50.61
N ASN A 901 21.08 -15.15 50.04
CA ASN A 901 21.83 -14.06 49.43
C ASN A 901 21.10 -13.43 48.24
N THR A 902 20.33 -14.22 47.48
CA THR A 902 19.50 -13.71 46.37
C THR A 902 18.38 -12.80 46.90
N ILE A 903 17.65 -13.22 47.93
CA ILE A 903 16.61 -12.38 48.53
C ILE A 903 17.20 -11.10 49.12
N TYR A 904 18.35 -11.18 49.82
CA TYR A 904 19.03 -10.00 50.36
C TYR A 904 19.48 -9.01 49.27
N ARG A 905 20.00 -9.51 48.14
CA ARG A 905 20.35 -8.66 46.99
C ARG A 905 19.12 -7.98 46.40
N ASN A 906 18.04 -8.72 46.19
CA ASN A 906 16.84 -8.23 45.50
C ASN A 906 16.06 -7.22 46.36
N VAL A 907 15.92 -7.50 47.65
CA VAL A 907 15.12 -6.69 48.58
C VAL A 907 15.91 -5.54 49.18
N LEU A 908 17.13 -5.79 49.67
CA LEU A 908 17.91 -4.80 50.43
C LEU A 908 19.04 -4.14 49.61
N GLY A 909 19.24 -4.54 48.35
CA GLY A 909 20.31 -3.99 47.49
C GLY A 909 21.72 -4.31 47.97
N ARG A 910 21.90 -5.26 48.91
CA ARG A 910 23.22 -5.62 49.44
C ARG A 910 23.98 -6.48 48.45
N LYS A 911 24.97 -5.90 47.77
CA LYS A 911 25.78 -6.57 46.73
C LYS A 911 26.32 -7.94 47.17
N ASP A 912 26.81 -8.03 48.40
CA ASP A 912 27.44 -9.25 48.95
C ASP A 912 26.43 -10.22 49.60
N GLY A 913 25.14 -9.88 49.65
CA GLY A 913 24.09 -10.67 50.28
C GLY A 913 23.96 -10.43 51.78
N ALA A 914 23.61 -11.49 52.53
CA ALA A 914 23.48 -11.43 53.98
C ALA A 914 24.86 -11.37 54.66
N ASP A 915 24.98 -10.65 55.76
CA ASP A 915 26.16 -10.75 56.63
C ASP A 915 26.22 -12.14 57.31
N SER A 916 27.36 -12.45 57.94
CA SER A 916 27.60 -13.79 58.51
C SER A 916 26.57 -14.19 59.57
N GLU A 917 26.07 -13.23 60.35
CA GLU A 917 25.07 -13.48 61.40
C GLU A 917 23.69 -13.74 60.80
N GLY A 918 23.24 -12.87 59.88
CA GLY A 918 21.98 -13.03 59.16
C GLY A 918 21.94 -14.32 58.33
N LEU A 919 23.06 -14.68 57.68
CA LEU A 919 23.17 -15.91 56.91
C LEU A 919 23.06 -17.15 57.81
N SER A 920 23.73 -17.13 58.98
CA SER A 920 23.66 -18.24 59.93
C SER A 920 22.26 -18.42 60.52
N TYR A 921 21.59 -17.31 60.86
CA TYR A 921 20.22 -17.33 61.37
C TYR A 921 19.24 -17.92 60.36
N TRP A 922 19.20 -17.36 59.14
CA TRP A 922 18.25 -17.79 58.12
C TRP A 922 18.49 -19.20 57.62
N ASN A 923 19.76 -19.62 57.52
CA ASN A 923 20.09 -20.98 57.12
C ASN A 923 19.60 -22.00 58.16
N ASN A 924 19.72 -21.69 59.46
CA ASN A 924 19.17 -22.51 60.52
C ASN A 924 17.64 -22.61 60.43
N GLU A 925 16.94 -21.48 60.26
CA GLU A 925 15.48 -21.45 60.15
C GLU A 925 14.92 -22.27 58.98
N LEU A 926 15.59 -22.22 57.81
CA LEU A 926 15.23 -23.02 56.65
C LEU A 926 15.58 -24.51 56.84
N GLN A 927 16.71 -24.83 57.49
CA GLN A 927 17.14 -26.21 57.72
C GLN A 927 16.26 -26.93 58.75
N THR A 928 15.83 -26.25 59.80
CA THR A 928 14.95 -26.83 60.84
C THR A 928 13.48 -26.86 60.42
N GLY A 929 13.12 -26.21 59.31
CA GLY A 929 11.75 -26.09 58.83
C GLY A 929 10.89 -25.16 59.69
N HIS A 930 11.49 -24.34 60.55
CA HIS A 930 10.78 -23.30 61.31
C HIS A 930 10.27 -22.18 60.41
N ASN A 931 10.90 -21.99 59.25
CA ASN A 931 10.48 -21.03 58.25
C ASN A 931 10.54 -21.66 56.85
N THR A 932 9.68 -21.18 55.96
CA THR A 932 9.71 -21.56 54.54
C THR A 932 10.45 -20.50 53.71
N ARG A 933 10.72 -20.80 52.43
CA ARG A 933 11.33 -19.82 51.53
C ARG A 933 10.44 -18.58 51.34
N GLY A 934 9.13 -18.78 51.23
CA GLY A 934 8.14 -17.70 51.19
C GLY A 934 8.09 -16.90 52.48
N GLY A 935 8.10 -17.59 53.63
CA GLY A 935 8.07 -16.93 54.95
C GLY A 935 9.32 -16.11 55.24
N LEU A 936 10.50 -16.60 54.84
CA LEU A 936 11.76 -15.85 54.91
C LEU A 936 11.70 -14.57 54.07
N ALA A 937 11.26 -14.67 52.80
CA ALA A 937 11.18 -13.51 51.92
C ALA A 937 10.25 -12.43 52.47
N LEU A 938 9.07 -12.83 52.96
CA LEU A 938 8.13 -11.92 53.63
C LEU A 938 8.73 -11.28 54.89
N SER A 939 9.48 -12.04 55.69
CA SER A 939 10.12 -11.52 56.91
C SER A 939 11.16 -10.44 56.59
N ILE A 940 11.94 -10.65 55.52
CA ILE A 940 12.92 -9.67 55.05
C ILE A 940 12.23 -8.44 54.47
N LEU A 941 11.19 -8.59 53.66
CA LEU A 941 10.38 -7.48 53.14
C LEU A 941 9.77 -6.63 54.26
N ASN A 942 9.11 -7.27 55.23
CA ASN A 942 8.55 -6.60 56.39
C ASN A 942 9.62 -5.83 57.18
N SER A 943 10.81 -6.43 57.34
CA SER A 943 11.93 -5.78 58.01
C SER A 943 12.44 -4.58 57.21
N ALA A 944 12.49 -4.68 55.87
CA ALA A 944 12.93 -3.59 55.00
C ALA A 944 12.08 -2.32 55.19
N HIS A 945 10.75 -2.48 55.28
CA HIS A 945 9.82 -1.37 55.51
C HIS A 945 10.01 -0.68 56.87
N THR A 946 10.52 -1.37 57.89
CA THR A 946 10.79 -0.74 59.20
C THR A 946 11.90 0.31 59.16
N PHE A 947 12.72 0.34 58.10
CA PHE A 947 13.76 1.33 57.92
C PHE A 947 13.25 2.67 57.35
N LYS A 948 11.96 2.80 57.05
CA LYS A 948 11.39 4.04 56.50
C LYS A 948 11.71 5.25 57.40
N GLY A 949 12.23 6.32 56.79
CA GLY A 949 12.70 7.52 57.51
C GLY A 949 14.07 7.39 58.20
N ASN A 950 14.73 6.23 58.14
CA ASN A 950 16.09 6.06 58.64
C ASN A 950 17.12 6.67 57.67
N ALA A 951 18.04 7.50 58.16
CA ALA A 951 19.02 8.19 57.32
C ALA A 951 20.01 7.26 56.58
N GLN A 952 20.28 6.05 57.11
CA GLN A 952 21.23 5.11 56.53
C GLN A 952 20.55 4.03 55.69
N TYR A 953 19.33 3.61 56.07
CA TYR A 953 18.64 2.47 55.45
C TYR A 953 17.28 2.79 54.84
N GLY A 954 16.76 4.02 54.98
CA GLY A 954 15.44 4.43 54.51
C GLY A 954 15.28 4.39 52.99
N ALA A 955 16.39 4.58 52.25
CA ALA A 955 16.40 4.48 50.79
C ALA A 955 15.92 3.12 50.25
N VAL A 956 16.02 2.05 51.05
CA VAL A 956 15.52 0.72 50.68
C VAL A 956 13.99 0.68 50.71
N ALA A 957 13.38 1.24 51.75
CA ALA A 957 11.92 1.33 51.87
C ALA A 957 11.34 2.23 50.76
N ASP A 958 11.99 3.37 50.50
CA ASP A 958 11.58 4.31 49.44
C ASP A 958 11.68 3.66 48.04
N LEU A 959 12.72 2.84 47.79
CA LEU A 959 12.85 2.08 46.54
C LEU A 959 11.72 1.05 46.37
N LEU A 960 11.35 0.32 47.42
CA LEU A 960 10.25 -0.64 47.37
C LEU A 960 8.90 0.05 47.12
N ASP A 961 8.65 1.19 47.75
CA ASP A 961 7.46 2.02 47.51
C ASP A 961 7.40 2.49 46.05
N ASN A 962 8.51 2.95 45.48
CA ASN A 962 8.58 3.36 44.07
C ASN A 962 8.35 2.19 43.10
N ARG A 963 8.93 1.01 43.39
CA ARG A 963 8.72 -0.19 42.58
C ARG A 963 7.27 -0.67 42.61
N TYR A 964 6.64 -0.60 43.78
CA TYR A 964 5.21 -0.85 43.92
C TYR A 964 4.38 0.17 43.13
N ALA A 965 4.70 1.47 43.20
CA ALA A 965 3.98 2.51 42.49
C ALA A 965 4.00 2.28 40.96
N VAL A 966 5.16 1.96 40.38
CA VAL A 966 5.27 1.66 38.95
C VAL A 966 4.54 0.37 38.58
N ALA A 967 4.67 -0.69 39.39
CA ALA A 967 3.94 -1.93 39.17
C ALA A 967 2.43 -1.72 39.18
N LYS A 968 1.92 -0.88 40.10
CA LYS A 968 0.51 -0.53 40.18
C LYS A 968 0.07 0.22 38.93
N VAL A 969 0.83 1.19 38.45
CA VAL A 969 0.51 1.91 37.20
C VAL A 969 0.43 0.95 36.01
N LEU A 970 1.49 0.18 35.77
CA LEU A 970 1.60 -0.72 34.61
C LEU A 970 0.55 -1.82 34.65
N ALA A 971 0.56 -2.63 35.73
CA ALA A 971 -0.28 -3.80 35.81
C ALA A 971 -1.71 -3.41 36.13
N VAL A 972 -1.94 -2.65 37.21
CA VAL A 972 -3.30 -2.46 37.75
C VAL A 972 -4.05 -1.33 37.06
N ASP A 973 -3.42 -0.17 36.93
CA ASP A 973 -4.12 1.03 36.49
C ASP A 973 -4.33 1.03 34.97
N MET A 974 -3.34 0.52 34.22
CA MET A 974 -3.36 0.40 32.77
C MET A 974 -3.74 -1.00 32.27
N GLY A 975 -3.65 -2.04 33.10
CA GLY A 975 -4.00 -3.41 32.70
C GLY A 975 -2.98 -4.08 31.77
N ILE A 976 -1.73 -3.59 31.70
CA ILE A 976 -0.79 -4.03 30.65
C ILE A 976 -0.24 -5.44 30.91
N GLY A 977 -0.45 -6.32 29.93
CA GLY A 977 0.21 -7.61 29.77
C GLY A 977 0.99 -7.69 28.46
N TYR A 978 1.53 -8.87 28.16
CA TYR A 978 2.38 -9.12 27.00
C TYR A 978 1.98 -10.42 26.31
N LEU A 979 2.22 -10.49 25.00
CA LEU A 979 1.83 -11.63 24.14
C LEU A 979 2.52 -12.96 24.50
N SER A 980 3.60 -12.92 25.28
CA SER A 980 4.23 -14.11 25.83
C SER A 980 4.79 -13.88 27.23
N SER A 981 4.90 -14.97 27.99
CA SER A 981 5.48 -14.95 29.34
C SER A 981 6.95 -14.52 29.31
N GLU A 982 7.73 -14.96 28.31
CA GLU A 982 9.14 -14.58 28.16
C GLU A 982 9.30 -13.08 27.89
N LEU A 983 8.46 -12.52 27.01
CA LEU A 983 8.48 -11.09 26.71
C LEU A 983 8.07 -10.29 27.94
N GLY A 984 7.02 -10.71 28.65
CA GLY A 984 6.58 -10.08 29.89
C GLY A 984 7.64 -10.11 30.99
N ILE A 985 8.30 -11.25 31.20
CA ILE A 985 9.43 -11.36 32.14
C ILE A 985 10.53 -10.36 31.78
N LYS A 986 11.00 -10.36 30.52
CA LYS A 986 12.10 -9.48 30.10
C LYS A 986 11.73 -8.00 30.26
N LYS A 987 10.57 -7.59 29.72
CA LYS A 987 10.13 -6.18 29.75
C LYS A 987 9.90 -5.67 31.17
N THR A 988 9.36 -6.50 32.05
CA THR A 988 9.14 -6.12 33.46
C THR A 988 10.42 -6.11 34.29
N MET A 989 11.45 -6.90 33.93
CA MET A 989 12.79 -6.77 34.50
C MET A 989 13.48 -5.49 34.04
N ASP A 990 13.41 -5.19 32.74
CA ASP A 990 13.97 -3.96 32.16
C ASP A 990 13.33 -2.72 32.80
N ALA A 991 12.00 -2.72 32.98
CA ALA A 991 11.29 -1.66 33.67
C ALA A 991 11.73 -1.50 35.13
N LEU A 992 11.86 -2.60 35.89
CA LEU A 992 12.33 -2.56 37.28
C LEU A 992 13.74 -1.96 37.40
N ALA A 993 14.64 -2.26 36.46
CA ALA A 993 16.02 -1.79 36.46
C ALA A 993 16.16 -0.26 36.33
N LEU A 994 15.13 0.41 35.77
CA LEU A 994 15.07 1.87 35.63
C LEU A 994 14.50 2.57 36.88
N ILE A 995 13.93 1.83 37.83
CA ILE A 995 13.32 2.39 39.04
C ILE A 995 14.39 2.63 40.09
N THR A 996 14.49 3.87 40.55
CA THR A 996 15.38 4.26 41.66
C THR A 996 14.56 4.70 42.87
N ASN A 997 15.21 4.92 44.02
CA ASN A 997 14.55 5.47 45.21
C ASN A 997 14.11 6.95 45.04
N THR A 998 14.45 7.58 43.91
CA THR A 998 14.14 8.99 43.61
C THR A 998 13.45 9.23 42.27
N ASP A 999 13.34 8.21 41.41
CA ASP A 999 12.73 8.33 40.08
C ASP A 999 11.96 7.06 39.67
N THR A 1000 10.77 7.28 39.12
CA THR A 1000 9.85 6.27 38.56
C THR A 1000 9.52 6.52 37.09
N HIS A 1001 9.81 7.71 36.53
CA HIS A 1001 9.32 8.14 35.21
C HIS A 1001 9.97 7.37 34.07
N SER A 1002 11.28 7.12 34.17
CA SER A 1002 12.05 6.39 33.17
C SER A 1002 11.50 4.97 32.93
N ALA A 1003 10.98 4.33 33.98
CA ALA A 1003 10.38 2.99 33.90
C ALA A 1003 9.00 3.00 33.24
N VAL A 1004 8.19 4.04 33.46
CA VAL A 1004 6.87 4.19 32.83
C VAL A 1004 7.01 4.52 31.33
N SER A 1005 7.97 5.37 30.98
CA SER A 1005 8.24 5.76 29.59
C SER A 1005 8.72 4.59 28.71
N LEU A 1006 9.44 3.61 29.28
CA LEU A 1006 9.91 2.41 28.55
C LEU A 1006 8.76 1.53 28.02
N ILE A 1007 7.56 1.64 28.61
CA ILE A 1007 6.38 0.86 28.22
C ILE A 1007 5.84 1.32 26.85
N GLY A 1008 6.29 2.47 26.33
CA GLY A 1008 5.94 2.94 24.98
C GLY A 1008 4.53 3.52 24.86
N ILE A 1009 3.89 3.86 25.97
CA ILE A 1009 2.53 4.42 26.00
C ILE A 1009 2.64 5.92 26.29
N PRO A 1010 2.17 6.80 25.38
CA PRO A 1010 2.25 8.25 25.57
C PRO A 1010 1.37 8.69 26.76
N ASP A 1011 1.94 9.57 27.59
CA ASP A 1011 1.41 10.11 28.86
C ASP A 1011 0.01 10.75 28.79
N THR A 1012 -0.63 10.83 27.62
CA THR A 1012 -1.85 11.63 27.41
C THR A 1012 -3.03 10.87 26.79
N GLY A 1013 -2.91 9.56 26.51
CA GLY A 1013 -3.96 8.80 25.80
C GLY A 1013 -4.74 7.79 26.63
N PHE A 1014 -4.10 7.19 27.64
CA PHE A 1014 -4.71 6.21 28.54
C PHE A 1014 -5.21 6.93 29.80
N ASN A 1015 -6.22 7.79 29.64
CA ASN A 1015 -6.95 8.29 30.80
C ASN A 1015 -7.71 7.12 31.42
N TYR A 1016 -7.21 6.70 32.59
CA TYR A 1016 -7.64 5.64 33.48
C TYR A 1016 -9.10 5.21 33.34
N LEU A 1017 -9.30 3.88 33.25
CA LEU A 1017 -10.55 3.18 33.62
C LEU A 1017 -11.33 3.87 34.74
#